data_AF-A0A1J6J6H4-F1
#
_entry.id   AF-A0A1J6J6H4-F1
#
_cell.length_a   1.000
_cell.length_b   1.000
_cell.length_c   1.000
_cell.angle_alpha   90.00
_cell.angle_beta   90.00
_cell.angle_gamma   90.00
#
_symmetry.space_group_name_H-M   'P 1'
#
loop_
_entity.id
_entity.type
_entity.pdbx_description
1 polymer ?
#
loop_
_entity_poly.entity_id
_entity_poly.type
_entity_poly.pdbx_seq_one_letter_code
_entity_poly.pdbx_strand_id
1 'polypeptide(L)'
;MDSSNNNSPQSVPYITSNNPLQFTIHLPNLNPNSTPNFTPIPNPNPNSNSISDELLSLSIPRKRRRGRPRNLPLNQVYHNFPNSSNTLINSNFVGNLNAVRTITANDTSDEIIVINKEATTEALIALTAGFPADSLTDEEIEAGVVSVVGGIEQVNYILIRNHIISKWRENVSTWITKEMFIDVIPKHCSGLLDSAYNYVVSRGYINFGVAPVVKDRIPAEPSKGSVMIIGAGLAGLAAARQLMLFGFKVTVLEGRKRAGGRVYTKKMEGGNKVAAADLGGSVLTGTLGNPLGLLARQLSYTLHKVRDKCPLYRVDGKPVDPDLDQKVEAAYNLLLEKASKLRQLMGEVSQDVSLGAALETFRQDYDDGVNEEKMGLFNWHLANLEYANAGLISKLSLAFWDQDDPFDMGGDHCFLPGGNGRLVQALAENVPILYEKIVHTIRYGSDGVQVVAGGQVFEGDMALCTVPLGVLKGGSIKFIPELPQQKLDGIKRLGFGLLNKVAMLFPYVFWGTDLDTFGHLTDNSSSRGEFFLFYSYATVAGGPLLLALVAGEAAHKFETMPPTDAVTKVLQILKGIYEPQGIEVPEPIQTVCTRWGSDPFSLGSYSNVAVGASGDDYDILAESVGDGRLFFAGEATNRRYPATMHGAFLSGLREAANMAHHAKLRTMSLKVEKKPSRNAYSYASVLADLFREPDLEFGSFSIIFARKSSDLESPAILRVTFSGTQTRSHDGIRPNRHLSNKLLFQQLQSHFNDQHELHVYALLSKQQALELREVRGGDQMRLNFLSEKLGVKLVGRKGLGPLVDSIIASIKAERGRRKPGSRCLTLKSGVMKSKATTLRQKIVRKAKIVGGGNRTTSSTAESSRIKAVGNSSTSIPPTNVTLESKPVCTIESIASPSLNIGVNDNTGSNSLGSSYIYLLPNAGIGDKFESDIGNSTPPILDAGEKTGSNINGPIYPQSTYDDSTNTYAPPSSGNSAS
;
A
#
# COMPACT_ATOMS: atom_id res chain seq x y z
N MET A 1 38.74 -43.76 47.02
CA MET A 1 37.83 -42.83 47.73
C MET A 1 36.64 -42.56 46.79
N ASP A 2 35.75 -43.52 46.54
CA ASP A 2 34.97 -44.43 47.42
C ASP A 2 33.70 -43.70 47.93
N SER A 3 32.48 -44.22 47.77
CA SER A 3 32.09 -45.57 47.29
C SER A 3 30.64 -45.63 46.76
N SER A 4 30.38 -46.57 45.85
CA SER A 4 29.17 -47.45 45.74
C SER A 4 27.73 -46.91 45.71
N ASN A 5 26.74 -47.56 45.09
CA ASN A 5 26.70 -48.42 43.89
C ASN A 5 25.22 -48.69 43.49
N ASN A 6 24.92 -48.72 42.19
CA ASN A 6 23.89 -49.52 41.48
C ASN A 6 22.39 -49.62 41.89
N ASN A 7 21.60 -49.79 40.80
CA ASN A 7 20.30 -50.49 40.63
C ASN A 7 18.97 -49.73 40.77
N SER A 8 18.30 -49.60 39.62
CA SER A 8 16.85 -49.46 39.42
C SER A 8 16.16 -50.85 39.35
N PRO A 9 14.83 -51.00 39.14
CA PRO A 9 14.27 -50.90 37.78
C PRO A 9 12.75 -50.54 37.64
N GLN A 10 12.26 -50.60 36.38
CA GLN A 10 10.90 -50.91 35.89
C GLN A 10 9.79 -49.83 35.69
N SER A 11 9.48 -49.67 34.38
CA SER A 11 8.15 -49.56 33.73
C SER A 11 7.29 -48.28 33.78
N VAL A 12 6.74 -47.96 32.60
CA VAL A 12 5.77 -46.89 32.28
C VAL A 12 4.35 -47.49 32.13
N PRO A 13 3.27 -46.71 32.28
CA PRO A 13 2.49 -46.39 31.07
C PRO A 13 1.93 -44.95 31.01
N TYR A 14 1.47 -44.55 29.81
CA TYR A 14 0.73 -43.29 29.53
C TYR A 14 -0.71 -43.31 30.09
N ILE A 15 -1.34 -42.13 30.32
CA ILE A 15 -2.65 -41.70 29.72
C ILE A 15 -3.18 -40.32 30.23
N THR A 16 -3.49 -39.43 29.27
CA THR A 16 -4.40 -38.25 29.15
C THR A 16 -4.90 -37.35 30.34
N SER A 17 -4.72 -36.02 30.15
CA SER A 17 -5.71 -34.89 30.24
C SER A 17 -6.57 -34.58 31.50
N ASN A 18 -6.53 -33.32 32.01
CA ASN A 18 -7.56 -32.27 31.75
C ASN A 18 -7.50 -30.99 32.65
N ASN A 19 -7.70 -29.83 32.01
CA ASN A 19 -8.28 -28.53 32.45
C ASN A 19 -7.83 -27.73 33.71
N PRO A 20 -8.06 -26.38 33.71
CA PRO A 20 -7.59 -25.45 34.75
C PRO A 20 -8.65 -25.02 35.78
N LEU A 21 -8.21 -24.33 36.85
CA LEU A 21 -9.02 -23.84 37.97
C LEU A 21 -9.64 -22.45 37.73
N GLN A 22 -10.77 -22.17 38.39
CA GLN A 22 -11.43 -20.86 38.43
C GLN A 22 -10.76 -19.89 39.42
N PHE A 23 -10.94 -18.59 39.20
CA PHE A 23 -10.70 -17.54 40.19
C PHE A 23 -12.02 -16.94 40.68
N THR A 24 -12.11 -16.62 41.97
CA THR A 24 -13.25 -15.97 42.61
C THR A 24 -12.80 -14.62 43.19
N ILE A 25 -13.66 -13.60 43.11
CA ILE A 25 -13.38 -12.25 43.64
C ILE A 25 -14.43 -11.92 44.72
N HIS A 26 -13.97 -11.42 45.87
CA HIS A 26 -14.84 -10.94 46.94
C HIS A 26 -15.32 -9.49 46.71
N LEU A 27 -16.57 -9.21 47.09
CA LEU A 27 -17.05 -7.86 47.42
C LEU A 27 -17.21 -7.71 48.95
N PRO A 28 -17.07 -6.50 49.51
CA PRO A 28 -17.39 -6.20 50.91
C PRO A 28 -18.89 -5.92 51.11
N ASN A 29 -19.41 -6.24 52.31
CA ASN A 29 -20.79 -5.99 52.71
C ASN A 29 -21.01 -4.58 53.28
N LEU A 30 -22.23 -4.06 53.12
CA LEU A 30 -22.84 -3.04 53.99
C LEU A 30 -24.27 -3.48 54.35
N ASN A 31 -24.74 -3.12 55.56
CA ASN A 31 -25.96 -3.65 56.18
C ASN A 31 -27.11 -2.61 56.19
N PRO A 32 -28.41 -3.01 56.18
CA PRO A 32 -29.53 -2.08 55.95
C PRO A 32 -30.28 -1.63 57.23
N ASN A 33 -31.01 -0.50 57.16
CA ASN A 33 -32.29 -0.29 57.89
C ASN A 33 -33.08 0.99 57.50
N SER A 34 -34.40 0.96 57.74
CA SER A 34 -35.38 2.08 57.93
C SER A 34 -35.72 3.13 56.82
N THR A 35 -36.67 2.80 55.94
CA THR A 35 -38.06 3.36 55.72
C THR A 35 -38.53 4.71 56.35
N PRO A 36 -39.67 5.36 55.93
CA PRO A 36 -40.46 5.35 54.66
C PRO A 36 -41.17 6.71 54.24
N ASN A 37 -42.15 6.65 53.31
CA ASN A 37 -43.29 7.57 53.00
C ASN A 37 -43.04 8.78 52.04
N PHE A 38 -43.99 9.30 51.22
CA PHE A 38 -45.47 9.11 51.07
C PHE A 38 -45.95 9.00 49.59
N THR A 39 -47.27 8.97 49.32
CA THR A 39 -47.98 8.61 48.05
C THR A 39 -49.13 9.63 47.72
N PRO A 40 -50.13 9.45 46.80
CA PRO A 40 -50.33 8.60 45.57
C PRO A 40 -51.00 9.34 44.33
N ILE A 41 -51.50 8.55 43.34
CA ILE A 41 -52.64 8.79 42.38
C ILE A 41 -52.33 9.43 40.99
N PRO A 42 -52.91 8.96 39.84
CA PRO A 42 -53.55 7.68 39.48
C PRO A 42 -52.87 6.94 38.27
N ASN A 43 -53.42 5.79 37.87
CA ASN A 43 -53.15 5.08 36.61
C ASN A 43 -54.48 4.96 35.81
N PRO A 44 -54.50 4.83 34.46
CA PRO A 44 -54.70 3.46 33.93
C PRO A 44 -54.13 3.12 32.52
N ASN A 45 -53.74 1.85 32.40
CA ASN A 45 -53.74 0.97 31.21
C ASN A 45 -52.72 1.15 30.06
N PRO A 46 -52.41 0.06 29.31
CA PRO A 46 -51.23 -0.03 28.46
C PRO A 46 -51.52 -0.02 26.94
N ASN A 47 -50.62 0.57 26.15
CA ASN A 47 -50.18 0.08 24.82
C ASN A 47 -49.23 1.07 24.11
N SER A 48 -47.92 0.80 24.14
CA SER A 48 -46.99 1.14 23.04
C SER A 48 -45.60 0.50 23.25
N ASN A 49 -44.99 0.01 22.16
CA ASN A 49 -43.58 -0.37 22.11
C ASN A 49 -42.81 0.72 21.35
N SER A 50 -41.79 1.32 21.97
CA SER A 50 -40.76 2.10 21.27
C SER A 50 -39.53 2.35 22.15
N ILE A 51 -38.50 1.50 22.03
CA ILE A 51 -37.12 1.82 22.46
C ILE A 51 -36.21 1.45 21.30
N SER A 52 -36.09 2.37 20.34
CA SER A 52 -35.31 2.19 19.10
C SER A 52 -35.01 3.54 18.43
N ASP A 53 -34.48 4.50 19.20
CA ASP A 53 -34.07 5.83 18.70
C ASP A 53 -32.94 6.42 19.58
N GLU A 54 -31.78 5.76 19.64
CA GLU A 54 -30.55 6.36 20.20
C GLU A 54 -29.28 5.87 19.48
N LEU A 55 -29.31 5.87 18.15
CA LEU A 55 -28.14 5.68 17.29
C LEU A 55 -28.09 6.72 16.16
N LEU A 56 -26.87 7.16 15.81
CA LEU A 56 -26.54 7.98 14.64
C LEU A 56 -27.00 9.46 14.62
N SER A 57 -26.81 10.19 15.73
CA SER A 57 -26.64 11.65 15.66
C SER A 57 -25.25 12.01 15.07
N LEU A 58 -25.14 12.00 13.73
CA LEU A 58 -23.90 12.29 12.99
C LEU A 58 -23.46 13.76 13.08
N SER A 59 -22.92 14.14 14.24
CA SER A 59 -22.23 15.42 14.44
C SER A 59 -20.84 15.40 13.80
N ILE A 60 -20.53 16.38 12.94
CA ILE A 60 -19.21 16.54 12.31
C ILE A 60 -18.27 17.24 13.32
N PRO A 61 -17.25 16.58 13.88
CA PRO A 61 -16.41 17.19 14.91
C PRO A 61 -15.34 18.10 14.30
N ARG A 62 -15.23 19.34 14.79
CA ARG A 62 -14.04 20.18 14.58
C ARG A 62 -12.88 19.55 15.38
N LYS A 63 -11.93 18.93 14.68
CA LYS A 63 -10.78 18.20 15.26
C LYS A 63 -9.45 18.83 14.87
N ARG A 64 -8.46 18.75 15.77
CA ARG A 64 -7.04 18.91 15.47
C ARG A 64 -6.59 17.75 14.55
N ARG A 65 -6.68 17.97 13.24
CA ARG A 65 -6.26 17.04 12.17
C ARG A 65 -4.76 17.22 11.86
N ARG A 66 -4.20 16.37 10.97
CA ARG A 66 -3.07 16.80 10.11
C ARG A 66 -3.47 18.15 9.49
N GLY A 67 -2.62 19.18 9.63
CA GLY A 67 -3.03 20.59 9.74
C GLY A 67 -3.84 21.20 8.58
N ARG A 68 -5.14 20.90 8.50
CA ARG A 68 -6.03 21.47 7.46
C ARG A 68 -7.53 21.41 7.81
N PRO A 69 -8.28 22.52 7.67
CA PRO A 69 -9.74 22.50 7.58
C PRO A 69 -10.22 22.10 6.17
N ARG A 70 -11.31 21.34 6.06
CA ARG A 70 -11.80 20.81 4.77
C ARG A 70 -12.58 21.87 3.97
N ASN A 71 -11.90 22.54 3.05
CA ASN A 71 -12.54 23.28 1.96
C ASN A 71 -12.48 22.46 0.65
N LEU A 72 -13.62 21.90 0.24
CA LEU A 72 -13.89 21.40 -1.10
C LEU A 72 -15.14 22.10 -1.64
N PRO A 73 -15.18 22.51 -2.92
CA PRO A 73 -16.38 23.09 -3.51
C PRO A 73 -17.42 21.99 -3.73
N LEU A 74 -18.51 21.99 -2.94
CA LEU A 74 -19.69 21.19 -3.27
C LEU A 74 -20.39 21.79 -4.50
N ASN A 75 -20.08 21.24 -5.67
CA ASN A 75 -20.83 21.45 -6.91
C ASN A 75 -21.20 20.10 -7.56
N GLN A 76 -21.93 19.28 -6.80
CA GLN A 76 -22.84 18.28 -7.36
C GLN A 76 -24.25 18.69 -6.96
N VAL A 77 -25.09 18.96 -7.96
CA VAL A 77 -26.47 19.41 -7.77
C VAL A 77 -27.34 18.20 -7.41
N TYR A 78 -27.73 18.12 -6.13
CA TYR A 78 -28.77 17.18 -5.72
C TYR A 78 -30.12 17.60 -6.33
N HIS A 79 -30.64 16.78 -7.23
CA HIS A 79 -32.04 16.89 -7.66
C HIS A 79 -32.94 16.38 -6.54
N ASN A 80 -33.52 17.32 -5.78
CA ASN A 80 -34.53 17.01 -4.76
C ASN A 80 -35.76 16.36 -5.39
N PHE A 81 -36.08 15.14 -4.99
CA PHE A 81 -37.41 14.56 -5.17
C PHE A 81 -38.35 15.09 -4.07
N PRO A 82 -39.56 15.58 -4.41
CA PRO A 82 -40.50 16.10 -3.42
C PRO A 82 -41.27 14.97 -2.72
N ASN A 83 -41.24 14.95 -1.38
CA ASN A 83 -42.18 14.16 -0.59
C ASN A 83 -43.56 14.83 -0.59
N SER A 84 -44.57 14.17 -1.16
CA SER A 84 -45.98 14.57 -1.06
C SER A 84 -46.77 13.59 -0.19
N SER A 85 -47.18 14.04 0.99
CA SER A 85 -47.98 13.26 1.94
C SER A 85 -49.38 12.94 1.40
N ASN A 86 -49.88 11.73 1.66
CA ASN A 86 -51.25 11.34 1.31
C ASN A 86 -52.30 12.07 2.17
N THR A 87 -53.33 12.62 1.53
CA THR A 87 -54.61 12.97 2.16
C THR A 87 -55.76 12.29 1.40
N LEU A 88 -56.59 11.54 2.13
CA LEU A 88 -57.74 10.83 1.59
C LEU A 88 -58.97 11.74 1.55
N ILE A 89 -59.61 11.88 0.37
CA ILE A 89 -60.99 12.39 0.24
C ILE A 89 -61.76 11.49 -0.74
N ASN A 90 -62.97 11.10 -0.33
CA ASN A 90 -63.90 10.31 -1.15
C ASN A 90 -64.53 11.15 -2.28
N SER A 91 -64.62 10.59 -3.49
CA SER A 91 -65.86 10.68 -4.29
C SER A 91 -65.90 9.60 -5.37
N ASN A 92 -67.11 9.12 -5.68
CA ASN A 92 -67.34 8.09 -6.69
C ASN A 92 -67.25 8.68 -8.11
N PHE A 93 -66.73 7.93 -9.07
CA PHE A 93 -67.28 7.95 -10.43
C PHE A 93 -67.17 6.58 -11.11
N VAL A 94 -68.22 6.18 -11.82
CA VAL A 94 -68.29 4.91 -12.55
C VAL A 94 -67.71 5.10 -13.96
N GLY A 95 -66.73 4.28 -14.33
CA GLY A 95 -66.09 4.29 -15.65
C GLY A 95 -65.72 2.89 -16.11
N ASN A 96 -66.69 2.18 -16.70
CA ASN A 96 -66.51 0.79 -17.16
C ASN A 96 -65.85 0.75 -18.55
N LEU A 97 -64.69 0.09 -18.68
CA LEU A 97 -64.10 -0.23 -19.98
C LEU A 97 -63.20 -1.48 -19.90
N ASN A 98 -63.70 -2.60 -20.41
CA ASN A 98 -62.93 -3.84 -20.52
C ASN A 98 -61.85 -3.72 -21.61
N ALA A 99 -60.60 -3.96 -21.24
CA ALA A 99 -59.50 -4.18 -22.18
C ALA A 99 -58.65 -5.36 -21.69
N VAL A 100 -58.93 -6.56 -22.20
CA VAL A 100 -58.09 -7.75 -21.94
C VAL A 100 -56.71 -7.50 -22.56
N ARG A 101 -55.70 -7.29 -21.72
CA ARG A 101 -54.30 -7.39 -22.11
C ARG A 101 -53.70 -8.68 -21.57
N THR A 102 -53.19 -9.49 -22.49
CA THR A 102 -52.45 -10.72 -22.22
C THR A 102 -51.33 -10.45 -21.23
N ILE A 103 -51.23 -11.27 -20.17
CA ILE A 103 -50.07 -11.27 -19.29
C ILE A 103 -48.90 -11.89 -20.07
N THR A 104 -48.14 -11.07 -20.78
CA THR A 104 -46.72 -11.33 -20.97
C THR A 104 -46.05 -11.30 -19.61
N ALA A 105 -45.18 -12.26 -19.30
CA ALA A 105 -44.38 -12.20 -18.09
C ALA A 105 -43.54 -10.92 -18.10
N ASN A 106 -43.66 -10.07 -17.07
CA ASN A 106 -42.78 -8.92 -16.91
C ASN A 106 -41.34 -9.41 -16.76
N ASP A 107 -40.41 -8.73 -17.41
CA ASP A 107 -38.98 -9.04 -17.29
C ASP A 107 -38.44 -8.46 -15.98
N THR A 108 -38.63 -9.20 -14.88
CA THR A 108 -38.30 -8.74 -13.52
C THR A 108 -36.80 -8.58 -13.24
N SER A 109 -35.94 -8.69 -14.27
CA SER A 109 -34.54 -8.24 -14.23
C SER A 109 -34.42 -6.73 -14.11
N ASP A 110 -35.43 -5.99 -14.60
CA ASP A 110 -35.36 -4.55 -14.85
C ASP A 110 -36.02 -3.74 -13.71
N GLU A 111 -36.21 -4.34 -12.54
CA GLU A 111 -36.73 -3.68 -11.33
C GLU A 111 -35.61 -3.46 -10.29
N ILE A 112 -35.55 -2.26 -9.71
CA ILE A 112 -34.66 -1.97 -8.58
C ILE A 112 -35.30 -2.57 -7.31
N ILE A 113 -34.58 -3.46 -6.63
CA ILE A 113 -35.08 -4.15 -5.44
C ILE A 113 -35.13 -3.22 -4.22
N VAL A 114 -36.06 -3.49 -3.30
CA VAL A 114 -36.11 -2.86 -1.97
C VAL A 114 -35.94 -3.94 -0.91
N ILE A 115 -34.80 -3.94 -0.22
CA ILE A 115 -34.44 -4.95 0.78
C ILE A 115 -35.00 -4.57 2.16
N ASN A 116 -34.80 -3.32 2.57
CA ASN A 116 -35.39 -2.73 3.78
C ASN A 116 -35.61 -1.21 3.60
N LYS A 117 -36.02 -0.53 4.67
CA LYS A 117 -36.32 0.92 4.67
C LYS A 117 -35.11 1.82 4.95
N GLU A 118 -33.93 1.25 5.16
CA GLU A 118 -32.74 1.93 5.71
C GLU A 118 -31.52 1.86 4.78
N ALA A 119 -31.73 1.69 3.47
CA ALA A 119 -30.65 1.58 2.48
C ALA A 119 -29.60 2.72 2.56
N THR A 120 -29.98 3.93 2.99
CA THR A 120 -29.06 5.05 3.26
C THR A 120 -28.11 4.74 4.43
N THR A 121 -28.62 4.18 5.52
CA THR A 121 -27.82 3.72 6.67
C THR A 121 -26.85 2.62 6.24
N GLU A 122 -27.33 1.67 5.44
CA GLU A 122 -26.51 0.55 4.94
C GLU A 122 -25.41 1.03 3.99
N ALA A 123 -25.69 2.00 3.13
CA ALA A 123 -24.69 2.62 2.25
C ALA A 123 -23.62 3.38 3.06
N LEU A 124 -23.99 4.05 4.15
CA LEU A 124 -23.03 4.69 5.07
C LEU A 124 -22.18 3.65 5.82
N ILE A 125 -22.77 2.51 6.23
CA ILE A 125 -22.01 1.42 6.85
C ILE A 125 -21.04 0.78 5.83
N ALA A 126 -21.48 0.55 4.59
CA ALA A 126 -20.63 0.06 3.50
C ALA A 126 -19.48 1.02 3.16
N LEU A 127 -19.71 2.34 3.26
CA LEU A 127 -18.66 3.36 3.13
C LEU A 127 -17.57 3.20 4.21
N THR A 128 -17.94 2.89 5.46
CA THR A 128 -16.96 2.53 6.51
C THR A 128 -16.31 1.14 6.31
N ALA A 129 -16.74 0.36 5.32
CA ALA A 129 -16.06 -0.85 4.88
C ALA A 129 -15.19 -0.65 3.64
N GLY A 130 -15.12 0.58 3.10
CA GLY A 130 -14.31 0.94 1.93
C GLY A 130 -15.06 0.89 0.60
N PHE A 131 -16.39 0.71 0.61
CA PHE A 131 -17.20 0.65 -0.61
C PHE A 131 -17.95 1.97 -0.86
N PRO A 132 -17.89 2.56 -2.07
CA PRO A 132 -18.67 3.74 -2.36
C PRO A 132 -20.17 3.42 -2.39
N ALA A 133 -20.99 4.40 -2.02
CA ALA A 133 -22.42 4.22 -1.71
C ALA A 133 -23.28 3.78 -2.90
N ASP A 134 -22.93 4.25 -4.10
CA ASP A 134 -23.72 4.21 -5.34
C ASP A 134 -22.99 3.53 -6.52
N SER A 135 -21.75 3.09 -6.28
CA SER A 135 -20.82 2.62 -7.31
C SER A 135 -20.07 1.35 -6.89
N LEU A 136 -19.37 0.75 -7.87
CA LEU A 136 -18.44 -0.35 -7.65
C LEU A 136 -17.03 0.20 -7.46
N THR A 137 -16.24 -0.47 -6.63
CA THR A 137 -14.78 -0.32 -6.58
C THR A 137 -14.13 -0.95 -7.81
N ASP A 138 -12.93 -0.51 -8.17
CA ASP A 138 -12.14 -1.14 -9.24
C ASP A 138 -11.89 -2.64 -8.97
N GLU A 139 -11.77 -3.00 -7.68
CA GLU A 139 -11.55 -4.35 -7.16
C GLU A 139 -12.78 -5.28 -7.36
N GLU A 140 -13.99 -4.70 -7.39
CA GLU A 140 -15.26 -5.37 -7.74
C GLU A 140 -15.44 -5.48 -9.27
N ILE A 141 -15.06 -4.43 -10.01
CA ILE A 141 -15.11 -4.42 -11.49
C ILE A 141 -14.14 -5.47 -12.06
N GLU A 142 -12.89 -5.52 -11.58
CA GLU A 142 -11.91 -6.55 -11.96
C GLU A 142 -12.39 -7.96 -11.60
N ALA A 143 -13.05 -8.13 -10.46
CA ALA A 143 -13.60 -9.41 -10.03
C ALA A 143 -14.83 -9.85 -10.85
N GLY A 144 -15.38 -8.99 -11.71
CA GLY A 144 -16.54 -9.29 -12.55
C GLY A 144 -17.81 -9.58 -11.76
N VAL A 145 -18.07 -8.81 -10.70
CA VAL A 145 -19.19 -9.07 -9.77
C VAL A 145 -20.59 -8.88 -10.38
N VAL A 146 -20.66 -8.19 -11.52
CA VAL A 146 -21.85 -8.01 -12.37
C VAL A 146 -21.46 -8.23 -13.84
N SER A 147 -22.43 -8.63 -14.67
CA SER A 147 -22.23 -8.90 -16.09
C SER A 147 -21.99 -7.63 -16.93
N VAL A 148 -22.60 -6.51 -16.53
CA VAL A 148 -22.43 -5.19 -17.15
C VAL A 148 -22.27 -4.11 -16.08
N VAL A 149 -21.27 -3.25 -16.24
CA VAL A 149 -21.06 -2.06 -15.39
C VAL A 149 -21.99 -0.94 -15.85
N GLY A 150 -22.73 -0.36 -14.91
CA GLY A 150 -23.82 0.58 -15.16
C GLY A 150 -25.14 -0.12 -15.47
N GLY A 151 -26.23 0.34 -14.83
CA GLY A 151 -27.57 -0.23 -14.98
C GLY A 151 -28.08 -0.92 -13.71
N ILE A 152 -29.23 -1.58 -13.84
CA ILE A 152 -30.01 -2.09 -12.69
C ILE A 152 -29.32 -3.27 -12.01
N GLU A 153 -28.59 -4.10 -12.74
CA GLU A 153 -27.77 -5.19 -12.17
C GLU A 153 -26.78 -4.66 -11.13
N GLN A 154 -26.05 -3.58 -11.46
CA GLN A 154 -25.12 -2.91 -10.54
C GLN A 154 -25.84 -2.34 -9.32
N VAL A 155 -26.98 -1.67 -9.50
CA VAL A 155 -27.75 -1.09 -8.37
C VAL A 155 -28.21 -2.19 -7.41
N ASN A 156 -28.78 -3.28 -7.94
CA ASN A 156 -29.26 -4.40 -7.14
C ASN A 156 -28.10 -5.12 -6.44
N TYR A 157 -26.96 -5.33 -7.11
CA TYR A 157 -25.75 -5.85 -6.49
C TYR A 157 -25.27 -4.96 -5.32
N ILE A 158 -25.21 -3.63 -5.52
CA ILE A 158 -24.77 -2.67 -4.49
C ILE A 158 -25.67 -2.72 -3.26
N LEU A 159 -26.99 -2.78 -3.45
CA LEU A 159 -27.95 -2.91 -2.36
C LEU A 159 -27.73 -4.22 -1.58
N ILE A 160 -27.57 -5.35 -2.27
CA ILE A 160 -27.32 -6.67 -1.64
C ILE A 160 -25.99 -6.66 -0.87
N ARG A 161 -24.92 -6.13 -1.47
CA ARG A 161 -23.60 -5.97 -0.85
C ARG A 161 -23.68 -5.13 0.42
N ASN A 162 -24.31 -3.95 0.35
CA ASN A 162 -24.45 -3.03 1.47
C ASN A 162 -25.23 -3.68 2.62
N HIS A 163 -26.31 -4.41 2.30
CA HIS A 163 -27.11 -5.16 3.27
C HIS A 163 -26.30 -6.27 3.98
N ILE A 164 -25.56 -7.09 3.23
CA ILE A 164 -24.72 -8.17 3.78
C ILE A 164 -23.64 -7.61 4.73
N ILE A 165 -22.96 -6.53 4.32
CA ILE A 165 -21.94 -5.86 5.14
C ILE A 165 -22.57 -5.28 6.41
N SER A 166 -23.73 -4.64 6.29
CA SER A 166 -24.45 -4.04 7.42
C SER A 166 -24.87 -5.11 8.43
N LYS A 167 -25.42 -6.24 7.96
CA LYS A 167 -25.81 -7.38 8.80
C LYS A 167 -24.65 -7.94 9.62
N TRP A 168 -23.43 -7.97 9.07
CA TRP A 168 -22.24 -8.35 9.83
C TRP A 168 -21.75 -7.23 10.77
N ARG A 169 -21.81 -5.96 10.35
CA ARG A 169 -21.37 -4.80 11.16
C ARG A 169 -22.27 -4.55 12.39
N GLU A 170 -23.55 -4.92 12.33
CA GLU A 170 -24.46 -5.01 13.50
C GLU A 170 -23.81 -5.84 14.62
N ASN A 171 -23.48 -7.11 14.34
CA ASN A 171 -22.88 -8.03 15.32
C ASN A 171 -21.68 -8.79 14.74
N VAL A 172 -20.52 -8.14 14.77
CA VAL A 172 -19.23 -8.65 14.26
C VAL A 172 -18.73 -9.91 14.98
N SER A 173 -19.36 -10.33 16.08
CA SER A 173 -19.06 -11.59 16.78
C SER A 173 -19.84 -12.79 16.22
N THR A 174 -20.77 -12.56 15.29
CA THR A 174 -21.49 -13.62 14.58
C THR A 174 -20.79 -14.01 13.26
N TRP A 175 -21.08 -15.23 12.81
CA TRP A 175 -20.74 -15.68 11.45
C TRP A 175 -21.99 -15.57 10.57
N ILE A 176 -21.94 -14.68 9.59
CA ILE A 176 -23.01 -14.49 8.60
C ILE A 176 -22.88 -15.55 7.50
N THR A 177 -23.97 -16.23 7.16
CA THR A 177 -24.03 -17.16 6.02
C THR A 177 -24.92 -16.62 4.90
N LYS A 178 -24.80 -17.18 3.69
CA LYS A 178 -25.58 -16.75 2.52
C LYS A 178 -27.08 -17.04 2.70
N GLU A 179 -27.37 -18.14 3.38
CA GLU A 179 -28.72 -18.68 3.60
C GLU A 179 -29.59 -17.69 4.39
N MET A 180 -28.98 -16.87 5.25
CA MET A 180 -29.64 -15.80 6.00
C MET A 180 -30.33 -14.74 5.11
N PHE A 181 -30.00 -14.68 3.82
CA PHE A 181 -30.53 -13.69 2.87
C PHE A 181 -31.42 -14.30 1.77
N ILE A 182 -31.54 -15.63 1.68
CA ILE A 182 -32.25 -16.30 0.56
C ILE A 182 -33.74 -15.95 0.52
N ASP A 183 -34.37 -15.80 1.69
CA ASP A 183 -35.79 -15.41 1.80
C ASP A 183 -36.00 -13.89 1.83
N VAL A 184 -34.92 -13.10 1.90
CA VAL A 184 -34.94 -11.63 1.95
C VAL A 184 -34.70 -11.02 0.56
N ILE A 185 -33.79 -11.62 -0.23
CA ILE A 185 -33.45 -11.14 -1.57
C ILE A 185 -34.39 -11.78 -2.61
N PRO A 186 -34.99 -11.01 -3.54
CA PRO A 186 -35.86 -11.56 -4.59
C PRO A 186 -35.17 -12.66 -5.41
N LYS A 187 -35.90 -13.73 -5.74
CA LYS A 187 -35.35 -14.95 -6.35
C LYS A 187 -34.64 -14.72 -7.70
N HIS A 188 -35.04 -13.70 -8.47
CA HIS A 188 -34.35 -13.31 -9.71
C HIS A 188 -32.94 -12.74 -9.43
N CYS A 189 -32.72 -12.11 -8.27
CA CYS A 189 -31.44 -11.57 -7.82
C CYS A 189 -30.54 -12.61 -7.14
N SER A 190 -30.91 -13.90 -7.13
CA SER A 190 -30.13 -14.97 -6.48
C SER A 190 -28.69 -15.07 -6.97
N GLY A 191 -28.43 -14.84 -8.26
CA GLY A 191 -27.07 -14.76 -8.82
C GLY A 191 -26.25 -13.57 -8.30
N LEU A 192 -26.90 -12.44 -8.00
CA LEU A 192 -26.26 -11.26 -7.40
C LEU A 192 -25.99 -11.46 -5.90
N LEU A 193 -26.87 -12.17 -5.18
CA LEU A 193 -26.59 -12.65 -3.83
C LEU A 193 -25.40 -13.60 -3.79
N ASP A 194 -25.34 -14.57 -4.71
CA ASP A 194 -24.16 -15.43 -4.87
C ASP A 194 -22.89 -14.60 -5.15
N SER A 195 -22.95 -13.64 -6.07
CA SER A 195 -21.80 -12.79 -6.41
C SER A 195 -21.34 -11.95 -5.21
N ALA A 196 -22.23 -11.16 -4.61
CA ALA A 196 -21.93 -10.26 -3.50
C ALA A 196 -21.39 -11.02 -2.28
N TYR A 197 -22.07 -12.09 -1.84
CA TYR A 197 -21.64 -12.89 -0.70
C TYR A 197 -20.27 -13.53 -0.94
N ASN A 198 -20.05 -14.16 -2.11
CA ASN A 198 -18.76 -14.76 -2.42
C ASN A 198 -17.65 -13.72 -2.50
N TYR A 199 -17.92 -12.52 -3.03
CA TYR A 199 -16.94 -11.42 -3.06
C TYR A 199 -16.53 -10.99 -1.63
N VAL A 200 -17.49 -10.57 -0.80
CA VAL A 200 -17.18 -10.01 0.53
C VAL A 200 -16.55 -11.03 1.48
N VAL A 201 -16.88 -12.31 1.36
CA VAL A 201 -16.25 -13.39 2.14
C VAL A 201 -14.85 -13.73 1.62
N SER A 202 -14.67 -13.87 0.29
CA SER A 202 -13.37 -14.29 -0.27
C SER A 202 -12.29 -13.20 -0.23
N ARG A 203 -12.69 -11.92 -0.29
CA ARG A 203 -11.80 -10.77 -0.04
C ARG A 203 -11.63 -10.43 1.46
N GLY A 204 -12.45 -11.00 2.34
CA GLY A 204 -12.33 -10.85 3.80
C GLY A 204 -12.90 -9.54 4.37
N TYR A 205 -13.93 -8.94 3.76
CA TYR A 205 -14.62 -7.76 4.29
C TYR A 205 -15.60 -8.07 5.42
N ILE A 206 -16.06 -9.33 5.52
CA ILE A 206 -16.89 -9.86 6.62
C ILE A 206 -16.30 -11.16 7.18
N ASN A 207 -16.86 -11.67 8.28
CA ASN A 207 -16.52 -12.97 8.87
C ASN A 207 -15.03 -13.18 9.26
N PHE A 208 -14.25 -12.10 9.37
CA PHE A 208 -12.84 -12.14 9.74
C PHE A 208 -12.63 -11.93 11.25
N GLY A 209 -11.41 -12.20 11.73
CA GLY A 209 -10.92 -11.75 13.04
C GLY A 209 -10.78 -12.85 14.09
N VAL A 210 -11.29 -12.58 15.29
CA VAL A 210 -10.94 -13.29 16.54
C VAL A 210 -12.13 -13.70 17.41
N ALA A 211 -13.37 -13.40 17.00
CA ALA A 211 -14.56 -13.89 17.70
C ALA A 211 -14.60 -15.44 17.77
N PRO A 212 -15.15 -16.05 18.83
CA PRO A 212 -15.20 -17.51 18.98
C PRO A 212 -15.80 -18.21 17.75
N VAL A 213 -16.96 -17.76 17.26
CA VAL A 213 -17.63 -18.33 16.08
C VAL A 213 -16.80 -18.23 14.79
N VAL A 214 -15.81 -17.32 14.73
CA VAL A 214 -14.85 -17.23 13.61
C VAL A 214 -13.68 -18.21 13.81
N LYS A 215 -13.24 -18.43 15.07
CA LYS A 215 -12.24 -19.47 15.41
C LYS A 215 -12.78 -20.87 15.09
N ASP A 216 -14.02 -21.15 15.48
CA ASP A 216 -14.69 -22.45 15.30
C ASP A 216 -14.94 -22.84 13.83
N ARG A 217 -14.75 -21.87 12.91
CA ARG A 217 -14.87 -22.06 11.45
C ARG A 217 -13.54 -22.38 10.77
N ILE A 218 -12.41 -22.28 11.48
CA ILE A 218 -11.10 -22.71 10.97
C ILE A 218 -11.09 -24.25 10.92
N PRO A 219 -10.83 -24.88 9.75
CA PRO A 219 -10.72 -26.34 9.66
C PRO A 219 -9.60 -26.88 10.55
N ALA A 220 -9.89 -27.93 11.32
CA ALA A 220 -8.91 -28.58 12.20
C ALA A 220 -7.73 -29.19 11.42
N GLU A 221 -7.99 -29.71 10.22
CA GLU A 221 -6.97 -30.20 9.28
C GLU A 221 -6.99 -29.36 7.99
N PRO A 222 -5.82 -28.98 7.43
CA PRO A 222 -5.75 -28.20 6.20
C PRO A 222 -6.15 -29.02 4.98
N SER A 223 -6.92 -28.41 4.09
CA SER A 223 -7.47 -29.03 2.86
C SER A 223 -6.92 -28.44 1.57
N LYS A 224 -6.03 -27.44 1.68
CA LYS A 224 -5.33 -26.77 0.57
C LYS A 224 -3.81 -26.81 0.78
N GLY A 225 -3.09 -26.23 -0.17
CA GLY A 225 -1.63 -26.14 -0.14
C GLY A 225 -1.06 -25.38 1.06
N SER A 226 0.26 -25.30 1.06
CA SER A 226 1.10 -24.82 2.15
C SER A 226 1.57 -23.39 1.94
N VAL A 227 1.55 -22.58 3.01
CA VAL A 227 1.93 -21.15 2.95
C VAL A 227 2.91 -20.81 4.06
N MET A 228 4.09 -20.33 3.67
CA MET A 228 5.09 -19.76 4.58
C MET A 228 4.85 -18.26 4.73
N ILE A 229 4.72 -17.76 5.95
CA ILE A 229 4.55 -16.32 6.22
C ILE A 229 5.78 -15.82 6.97
N ILE A 230 6.43 -14.78 6.45
CA ILE A 230 7.62 -14.19 7.05
C ILE A 230 7.21 -12.94 7.84
N GLY A 231 7.32 -13.02 9.16
CA GLY A 231 6.90 -12.01 10.14
C GLY A 231 5.53 -12.29 10.76
N ALA A 232 5.46 -12.21 12.09
CA ALA A 232 4.24 -12.32 12.90
C ALA A 232 3.73 -10.92 13.36
N GLY A 233 3.92 -9.89 12.52
CA GLY A 233 3.25 -8.59 12.67
C GLY A 233 1.76 -8.67 12.30
N LEU A 234 1.01 -7.57 12.47
CA LEU A 234 -0.44 -7.56 12.17
C LEU A 234 -0.78 -8.04 10.76
N ALA A 235 0.05 -7.74 9.75
CA ALA A 235 -0.13 -8.23 8.38
C ALA A 235 -0.02 -9.75 8.30
N GLY A 236 1.08 -10.33 8.79
CA GLY A 236 1.30 -11.77 8.78
C GLY A 236 0.29 -12.54 9.63
N LEU A 237 -0.14 -11.98 10.78
CA LEU A 237 -1.18 -12.58 11.62
C LEU A 237 -2.58 -12.52 10.96
N ALA A 238 -2.95 -11.40 10.35
CA ALA A 238 -4.23 -11.29 9.63
C ALA A 238 -4.28 -12.27 8.45
N ALA A 239 -3.20 -12.33 7.67
CA ALA A 239 -3.06 -13.27 6.57
C ALA A 239 -3.12 -14.72 7.06
N ALA A 240 -2.39 -15.06 8.13
CA ALA A 240 -2.37 -16.41 8.71
C ALA A 240 -3.78 -16.88 9.06
N ARG A 241 -4.55 -16.07 9.79
CA ARG A 241 -5.92 -16.43 10.20
C ARG A 241 -6.85 -16.61 9.02
N GLN A 242 -6.83 -15.70 8.03
CA GLN A 242 -7.68 -15.85 6.84
C GLN A 242 -7.27 -17.05 5.97
N LEU A 243 -5.97 -17.33 5.82
CA LEU A 243 -5.48 -18.49 5.08
C LEU A 243 -5.84 -19.80 5.77
N MET A 244 -5.73 -19.87 7.12
CA MET A 244 -6.20 -21.01 7.91
C MET A 244 -7.71 -21.19 7.79
N LEU A 245 -8.50 -20.11 7.90
CA LEU A 245 -9.96 -20.11 7.67
C LEU A 245 -10.32 -20.57 6.26
N PHE A 246 -9.52 -20.21 5.26
CA PHE A 246 -9.62 -20.70 3.89
C PHE A 246 -9.09 -22.14 3.71
N GLY A 247 -8.57 -22.80 4.75
CA GLY A 247 -8.12 -24.20 4.74
C GLY A 247 -6.69 -24.46 4.26
N PHE A 248 -5.83 -23.45 4.18
CA PHE A 248 -4.41 -23.61 3.85
C PHE A 248 -3.58 -24.06 5.06
N LYS A 249 -2.53 -24.86 4.81
CA LYS A 249 -1.53 -25.21 5.83
C LYS A 249 -0.56 -24.03 6.01
N VAL A 250 -0.79 -23.20 7.02
CA VAL A 250 0.08 -22.04 7.31
C VAL A 250 1.27 -22.43 8.21
N THR A 251 2.40 -21.76 8.06
CA THR A 251 3.47 -21.66 9.07
C THR A 251 4.04 -20.26 9.05
N VAL A 252 4.17 -19.62 10.21
CA VAL A 252 4.71 -18.26 10.35
C VAL A 252 6.14 -18.34 10.92
N LEU A 253 7.10 -17.67 10.29
CA LEU A 253 8.47 -17.53 10.76
C LEU A 253 8.68 -16.11 11.29
N GLU A 254 9.00 -15.97 12.58
CA GLU A 254 9.22 -14.67 13.23
C GLU A 254 10.65 -14.59 13.77
N GLY A 255 11.37 -13.51 13.45
CA GLY A 255 12.77 -13.33 13.86
C GLY A 255 12.91 -13.02 15.36
N ARG A 256 11.88 -12.46 15.98
CA ARG A 256 11.82 -12.12 17.41
C ARG A 256 11.32 -13.30 18.25
N LYS A 257 11.52 -13.21 19.56
CA LYS A 257 10.87 -14.06 20.58
C LYS A 257 9.42 -13.69 20.92
N ARG A 258 8.74 -12.93 20.05
CA ARG A 258 7.35 -12.46 20.25
C ARG A 258 6.68 -12.10 18.93
N ALA A 259 5.35 -12.20 18.89
CA ALA A 259 4.52 -11.67 17.82
C ALA A 259 4.37 -10.13 17.89
N GLY A 260 3.63 -9.56 16.94
CA GLY A 260 3.23 -8.16 16.87
C GLY A 260 4.20 -7.25 16.11
N GLY A 261 5.49 -7.59 16.07
CA GLY A 261 6.52 -6.79 15.40
C GLY A 261 6.56 -5.35 15.94
N ARG A 262 6.16 -4.38 15.11
CA ARG A 262 6.02 -2.95 15.45
C ARG A 262 4.78 -2.59 16.28
N VAL A 263 3.86 -3.53 16.51
CA VAL A 263 2.88 -3.43 17.61
C VAL A 263 3.48 -4.15 18.80
N TYR A 264 3.80 -3.40 19.85
CA TYR A 264 4.50 -3.93 21.02
C TYR A 264 4.07 -3.20 22.29
N THR A 265 3.24 -3.87 23.08
CA THR A 265 3.00 -3.52 24.48
C THR A 265 4.02 -4.23 25.36
N LYS A 266 4.68 -3.50 26.25
CA LYS A 266 5.47 -4.06 27.35
C LYS A 266 4.68 -3.91 28.66
N LYS A 267 4.57 -4.99 29.43
CA LYS A 267 4.19 -4.91 30.84
C LYS A 267 5.33 -4.21 31.59
N MET A 268 5.02 -3.12 32.26
CA MET A 268 5.92 -2.42 33.18
C MET A 268 5.43 -2.64 34.60
N GLU A 269 6.34 -2.89 35.54
CA GLU A 269 5.99 -3.26 36.91
C GLU A 269 7.10 -2.95 37.92
N GLY A 270 6.68 -2.69 39.16
CA GLY A 270 7.53 -2.37 40.32
C GLY A 270 6.77 -1.50 41.33
N GLY A 271 7.24 -1.40 42.58
CA GLY A 271 6.64 -0.52 43.60
C GLY A 271 5.13 -0.71 43.80
N ASN A 272 4.64 -1.94 43.69
CA ASN A 272 3.21 -2.32 43.70
C ASN A 272 2.35 -1.64 42.61
N LYS A 273 2.96 -1.15 41.53
CA LYS A 273 2.30 -0.67 40.31
C LYS A 273 2.55 -1.63 39.15
N VAL A 274 1.59 -1.71 38.25
CA VAL A 274 1.67 -2.41 36.97
C VAL A 274 1.04 -1.53 35.90
N ALA A 275 1.63 -1.46 34.70
CA ALA A 275 1.07 -0.73 33.57
C ALA A 275 1.39 -1.40 32.22
N ALA A 276 0.51 -1.22 31.24
CA ALA A 276 0.70 -1.64 29.85
C ALA A 276 1.21 -0.49 28.98
N ALA A 277 2.48 -0.54 28.56
CA ALA A 277 3.14 0.51 27.77
C ALA A 277 3.26 0.13 26.30
N ASP A 278 2.56 0.84 25.40
CA ASP A 278 2.71 0.67 23.95
C ASP A 278 3.96 1.39 23.44
N LEU A 279 5.05 0.64 23.30
CA LEU A 279 6.33 1.11 22.80
C LEU A 279 6.34 1.30 21.27
N GLY A 280 5.42 0.62 20.58
CA GLY A 280 5.21 0.69 19.13
C GLY A 280 3.93 1.43 18.75
N GLY A 281 3.10 0.84 17.88
CA GLY A 281 1.79 1.38 17.53
C GLY A 281 0.87 1.56 18.75
N SER A 282 0.43 2.80 19.00
CA SER A 282 -0.38 3.21 20.18
C SER A 282 -1.84 3.50 19.86
N VAL A 283 -2.11 4.23 18.77
CA VAL A 283 -3.42 4.85 18.51
C VAL A 283 -4.17 4.09 17.44
N LEU A 284 -5.42 3.70 17.71
CA LEU A 284 -6.38 3.31 16.68
C LEU A 284 -6.94 4.60 16.08
N THR A 285 -6.45 4.96 14.89
CA THR A 285 -6.93 6.11 14.14
C THR A 285 -8.25 5.78 13.42
N GLY A 286 -9.27 6.63 13.59
CA GLY A 286 -10.56 6.56 12.90
C GLY A 286 -11.40 5.31 13.20
N THR A 287 -12.08 5.28 14.34
CA THR A 287 -12.85 4.11 14.81
C THR A 287 -14.04 3.67 13.96
N LEU A 288 -14.52 4.45 12.98
CA LEU A 288 -15.65 4.04 12.13
C LEU A 288 -15.21 2.99 11.09
N GLY A 289 -14.19 3.31 10.29
CA GLY A 289 -13.69 2.42 9.25
C GLY A 289 -12.64 1.39 9.72
N ASN A 290 -11.90 1.71 10.79
CA ASN A 290 -10.73 0.94 11.20
C ASN A 290 -11.10 -0.48 11.70
N PRO A 291 -10.65 -1.56 11.01
CA PRO A 291 -11.01 -2.94 11.37
C PRO A 291 -10.49 -3.38 12.76
N LEU A 292 -9.48 -2.72 13.32
CA LEU A 292 -9.00 -3.00 14.68
C LEU A 292 -10.02 -2.59 15.74
N GLY A 293 -10.90 -1.62 15.45
CA GLY A 293 -12.07 -1.32 16.27
C GLY A 293 -13.11 -2.45 16.26
N LEU A 294 -13.21 -3.19 15.15
CA LEU A 294 -14.07 -4.38 15.08
C LEU A 294 -13.46 -5.54 15.87
N LEU A 295 -12.14 -5.72 15.84
CA LEU A 295 -11.46 -6.69 16.72
C LEU A 295 -11.64 -6.33 18.21
N ALA A 296 -11.59 -5.04 18.56
CA ALA A 296 -11.89 -4.60 19.92
C ALA A 296 -13.35 -4.95 20.33
N ARG A 297 -14.34 -4.73 19.45
CA ARG A 297 -15.73 -5.18 19.65
C ARG A 297 -15.85 -6.71 19.81
N GLN A 298 -15.16 -7.49 18.97
CA GLN A 298 -15.14 -8.97 19.04
C GLN A 298 -14.52 -9.49 20.36
N LEU A 299 -13.62 -8.72 20.97
CA LEU A 299 -12.98 -9.02 22.26
C LEU A 299 -13.65 -8.31 23.46
N SER A 300 -14.81 -7.66 23.23
CA SER A 300 -15.56 -6.90 24.24
C SER A 300 -14.77 -5.80 24.94
N TYR A 301 -13.78 -5.20 24.26
CA TYR A 301 -13.02 -4.07 24.78
C TYR A 301 -13.66 -2.73 24.38
N THR A 302 -14.11 -1.96 25.37
CA THR A 302 -14.43 -0.54 25.19
C THR A 302 -13.15 0.25 24.88
N LEU A 303 -13.17 1.03 23.79
CA LEU A 303 -12.07 1.90 23.40
C LEU A 303 -12.13 3.23 24.17
N HIS A 304 -10.97 3.74 24.61
CA HIS A 304 -10.87 5.07 25.22
C HIS A 304 -10.58 6.11 24.15
N LYS A 305 -11.51 7.05 23.94
CA LYS A 305 -11.31 8.21 23.05
C LYS A 305 -10.16 9.07 23.57
N VAL A 306 -9.16 9.32 22.72
CA VAL A 306 -8.14 10.34 22.98
C VAL A 306 -8.82 11.71 23.00
N ARG A 307 -8.76 12.39 24.14
CA ARG A 307 -9.34 13.71 24.37
C ARG A 307 -8.65 14.78 23.51
N ASP A 308 -9.44 15.70 22.95
CA ASP A 308 -8.94 16.78 22.10
C ASP A 308 -8.11 17.85 22.85
N LYS A 309 -8.14 17.84 24.19
CA LYS A 309 -7.38 18.75 25.07
C LYS A 309 -5.89 18.32 25.13
N CYS A 310 -5.04 19.09 24.45
CA CYS A 310 -3.58 19.02 24.53
C CYS A 310 -3.05 20.43 24.88
N PRO A 311 -2.77 20.75 26.15
CA PRO A 311 -2.10 21.99 26.51
C PRO A 311 -0.63 21.96 26.10
N LEU A 312 -0.06 23.13 25.83
CA LEU A 312 1.37 23.29 25.52
C LEU A 312 2.04 24.05 26.66
N TYR A 313 3.25 23.61 27.04
CA TYR A 313 4.08 24.23 28.06
C TYR A 313 5.34 24.83 27.44
N ARG A 314 5.67 26.04 27.86
CA ARG A 314 6.91 26.76 27.53
C ARG A 314 8.12 26.08 28.19
N VAL A 315 9.32 26.46 27.75
CA VAL A 315 10.59 25.96 28.31
C VAL A 315 10.78 26.34 29.80
N ASP A 316 10.12 27.41 30.26
CA ASP A 316 10.06 27.79 31.68
C ASP A 316 8.90 27.11 32.45
N GLY A 317 8.32 26.05 31.90
CA GLY A 317 7.27 25.23 32.51
C GLY A 317 5.87 25.86 32.56
N LYS A 318 5.73 27.14 32.22
CA LYS A 318 4.44 27.84 32.21
C LYS A 318 3.55 27.37 31.03
N PRO A 319 2.22 27.32 31.19
CA PRO A 319 1.33 27.08 30.06
C PRO A 319 1.43 28.22 29.03
N VAL A 320 1.31 27.86 27.75
CA VAL A 320 1.17 28.82 26.65
C VAL A 320 -0.22 29.47 26.69
N ASP A 321 -0.31 30.74 26.28
CA ASP A 321 -1.58 31.43 26.04
C ASP A 321 -2.41 30.70 24.95
N PRO A 322 -3.62 30.18 25.24
CA PRO A 322 -4.48 29.50 24.25
C PRO A 322 -4.80 30.37 23.03
N ASP A 323 -4.85 31.69 23.23
CA ASP A 323 -5.12 32.66 22.19
C ASP A 323 -3.91 32.84 21.25
N LEU A 324 -2.69 32.56 21.73
CA LEU A 324 -1.46 32.54 20.93
C LEU A 324 -1.28 31.18 20.24
N ASP A 325 -1.52 30.06 20.93
CA ASP A 325 -1.55 28.70 20.37
C ASP A 325 -2.49 28.65 19.14
N GLN A 326 -3.73 29.12 19.29
CA GLN A 326 -4.69 29.17 18.18
C GLN A 326 -4.23 30.04 16.99
N LYS A 327 -3.56 31.18 17.24
CA LYS A 327 -3.04 32.07 16.19
C LYS A 327 -1.88 31.42 15.43
N VAL A 328 -0.96 30.74 16.12
CA VAL A 328 0.15 30.04 15.48
C VAL A 328 -0.32 28.76 14.77
N GLU A 329 -1.27 28.00 15.33
CA GLU A 329 -1.89 26.86 14.65
C GLU A 329 -2.57 27.29 13.35
N ALA A 330 -3.31 28.40 13.37
CA ALA A 330 -3.94 28.97 12.17
C ALA A 330 -2.93 29.43 11.11
N ALA A 331 -1.85 30.10 11.52
CA ALA A 331 -0.77 30.52 10.62
C ALA A 331 -0.06 29.32 9.98
N TYR A 332 0.27 28.30 10.78
CA TYR A 332 0.88 27.05 10.32
C TYR A 332 -0.01 26.32 9.30
N ASN A 333 -1.31 26.19 9.58
CA ASN A 333 -2.28 25.59 8.65
C ASN A 333 -2.39 26.39 7.34
N LEU A 334 -2.28 27.72 7.39
CA LEU A 334 -2.24 28.57 6.18
C LEU A 334 -0.97 28.32 5.34
N LEU A 335 0.18 28.03 5.95
CA LEU A 335 1.39 27.67 5.20
C LEU A 335 1.26 26.29 4.52
N LEU A 336 0.60 25.32 5.15
CA LEU A 336 0.25 24.04 4.51
C LEU A 336 -0.73 24.24 3.35
N GLU A 337 -1.68 25.18 3.46
CA GLU A 337 -2.51 25.57 2.32
C GLU A 337 -1.72 26.26 1.20
N LYS A 338 -0.76 27.14 1.51
CA LYS A 338 0.15 27.72 0.51
C LYS A 338 0.94 26.62 -0.20
N ALA A 339 1.50 25.65 0.52
CA ALA A 339 2.19 24.48 -0.06
C ALA A 339 1.27 23.61 -0.94
N SER A 340 0.03 23.38 -0.51
CA SER A 340 -0.99 22.68 -1.31
C SER A 340 -1.41 23.45 -2.58
N LYS A 341 -1.23 24.77 -2.64
CA LYS A 341 -1.43 25.59 -3.85
C LYS A 341 -0.18 25.59 -4.73
N LEU A 342 1.01 25.69 -4.11
CA LEU A 342 2.30 25.64 -4.81
C LEU A 342 2.45 24.37 -5.65
N ARG A 343 2.17 23.18 -5.07
CA ARG A 343 2.28 21.92 -5.82
C ARG A 343 1.36 21.84 -7.04
N GLN A 344 0.18 22.46 -6.96
CA GLN A 344 -0.76 22.54 -8.09
C GLN A 344 -0.24 23.45 -9.21
N LEU A 345 0.48 24.52 -8.86
CA LEU A 345 1.13 25.42 -9.83
C LEU A 345 2.41 24.82 -10.43
N MET A 346 3.14 24.00 -9.66
CA MET A 346 4.39 23.34 -10.10
C MET A 346 4.17 22.07 -10.92
N GLY A 347 2.99 21.44 -10.83
CA GLY A 347 2.71 20.18 -11.53
C GLY A 347 3.71 19.08 -11.19
N GLU A 348 4.24 18.40 -12.20
CA GLU A 348 5.19 17.29 -12.04
C GLU A 348 6.48 17.70 -11.31
N VAL A 349 6.92 18.96 -11.43
CA VAL A 349 8.14 19.48 -10.76
C VAL A 349 8.00 19.46 -9.22
N SER A 350 6.78 19.39 -8.68
CA SER A 350 6.56 19.24 -7.23
C SER A 350 6.99 17.89 -6.65
N GLN A 351 7.30 16.89 -7.50
CA GLN A 351 7.78 15.56 -7.05
C GLN A 351 9.24 15.59 -6.58
N ASP A 352 10.05 16.48 -7.16
CA ASP A 352 11.47 16.68 -6.82
C ASP A 352 11.70 17.70 -5.68
N VAL A 353 10.62 18.31 -5.18
CA VAL A 353 10.67 19.34 -4.12
C VAL A 353 10.18 18.76 -2.79
N SER A 354 10.86 19.12 -1.69
CA SER A 354 10.43 18.72 -0.36
C SER A 354 9.39 19.67 0.24
N LEU A 355 8.49 19.13 1.06
CA LEU A 355 7.53 19.92 1.82
C LEU A 355 8.23 20.94 2.72
N GLY A 356 9.37 20.56 3.32
CA GLY A 356 10.19 21.44 4.14
C GLY A 356 10.74 22.65 3.38
N ALA A 357 11.16 22.49 2.12
CA ALA A 357 11.61 23.61 1.31
C ALA A 357 10.47 24.62 1.05
N ALA A 358 9.28 24.13 0.67
CA ALA A 358 8.11 24.97 0.45
C ALA A 358 7.65 25.71 1.72
N LEU A 359 7.66 25.03 2.88
CA LEU A 359 7.31 25.65 4.16
C LEU A 359 8.32 26.72 4.61
N GLU A 360 9.62 26.51 4.36
CA GLU A 360 10.65 27.50 4.69
C GLU A 360 10.55 28.75 3.81
N THR A 361 10.29 28.62 2.50
CA THR A 361 10.03 29.77 1.61
C THR A 361 8.86 30.61 2.12
N PHE A 362 7.70 30.01 2.40
CA PHE A 362 6.52 30.77 2.84
C PHE A 362 6.59 31.30 4.27
N ARG A 363 7.56 30.82 5.07
CA ARG A 363 7.88 31.33 6.41
C ARG A 363 8.72 32.60 6.34
N GLN A 364 9.60 32.74 5.35
CA GLN A 364 10.35 33.99 5.09
C GLN A 364 9.40 35.13 4.66
N ASP A 365 8.31 34.81 3.96
CA ASP A 365 7.21 35.75 3.66
C ASP A 365 6.32 36.11 4.88
N TYR A 366 6.57 35.53 6.06
CA TYR A 366 5.67 35.63 7.23
C TYR A 366 6.35 36.28 8.45
N ASP A 367 7.20 37.28 8.20
CA ASP A 367 7.90 38.04 9.25
C ASP A 367 7.05 39.15 9.87
N ASP A 368 5.89 38.77 10.42
CA ASP A 368 4.97 39.69 11.12
C ASP A 368 5.26 39.68 12.64
N GLY A 369 6.47 40.17 12.97
CA GLY A 369 7.00 40.29 14.34
C GLY A 369 7.24 38.95 15.03
N VAL A 370 8.23 38.18 14.57
CA VAL A 370 8.59 36.90 15.19
C VAL A 370 9.16 37.10 16.60
N ASN A 371 8.46 36.61 17.61
CA ASN A 371 8.96 36.44 18.99
C ASN A 371 9.37 34.98 19.22
N GLU A 372 10.29 34.72 20.15
CA GLU A 372 10.83 33.39 20.47
C GLU A 372 9.71 32.38 20.78
N GLU A 373 8.66 32.78 21.49
CA GLU A 373 7.50 31.92 21.79
C GLU A 373 6.67 31.56 20.54
N LYS A 374 6.45 32.50 19.60
CA LYS A 374 5.83 32.19 18.30
C LYS A 374 6.67 31.15 17.54
N MET A 375 8.00 31.26 17.62
CA MET A 375 8.94 30.36 16.98
C MET A 375 8.95 28.97 17.63
N GLY A 376 8.92 28.89 18.97
CA GLY A 376 8.79 27.64 19.72
C GLY A 376 7.50 26.89 19.38
N LEU A 377 6.36 27.59 19.32
CA LEU A 377 5.08 27.02 18.89
C LEU A 377 5.12 26.53 17.44
N PHE A 378 5.67 27.32 16.52
CA PHE A 378 5.79 26.92 15.13
C PHE A 378 6.70 25.69 14.97
N ASN A 379 7.83 25.63 15.68
CA ASN A 379 8.71 24.48 15.74
C ASN A 379 8.00 23.25 16.34
N TRP A 380 7.11 23.42 17.32
CA TRP A 380 6.29 22.32 17.87
C TRP A 380 5.31 21.76 16.84
N HIS A 381 4.63 22.60 16.05
CA HIS A 381 3.77 22.12 14.95
C HIS A 381 4.58 21.38 13.87
N LEU A 382 5.77 21.87 13.51
CA LEU A 382 6.68 21.14 12.61
C LEU A 382 7.11 19.79 13.21
N ALA A 383 7.45 19.73 14.50
CA ALA A 383 7.79 18.48 15.19
C ALA A 383 6.61 17.49 15.20
N ASN A 384 5.39 17.97 15.36
CA ASN A 384 4.16 17.17 15.30
C ASN A 384 3.91 16.61 13.88
N LEU A 385 4.27 17.36 12.83
CA LEU A 385 4.25 16.88 11.45
C LEU A 385 5.34 15.84 11.17
N GLU A 386 6.55 16.04 11.69
CA GLU A 386 7.64 15.07 11.61
C GLU A 386 7.32 13.79 12.40
N TYR A 387 6.58 13.88 13.50
CA TYR A 387 6.00 12.74 14.21
C TYR A 387 4.96 12.01 13.35
N ALA A 388 3.98 12.73 12.81
CA ALA A 388 2.89 12.14 12.00
C ALA A 388 3.39 11.37 10.77
N ASN A 389 4.57 11.71 10.25
CA ASN A 389 5.22 11.05 9.12
C ASN A 389 6.43 10.18 9.53
N ALA A 390 6.87 10.24 10.79
CA ALA A 390 8.20 9.80 11.26
C ALA A 390 9.38 10.26 10.38
N GLY A 391 9.24 11.36 9.64
CA GLY A 391 10.17 11.77 8.60
C GLY A 391 10.49 13.24 8.66
N LEU A 392 11.74 13.61 8.35
CA LEU A 392 12.15 15.01 8.23
C LEU A 392 11.34 15.70 7.14
N ILE A 393 10.75 16.86 7.41
CA ILE A 393 9.97 17.62 6.39
C ILE A 393 10.81 17.93 5.14
N SER A 394 12.12 18.10 5.29
CA SER A 394 13.09 18.31 4.20
C SER A 394 13.28 17.09 3.28
N LYS A 395 12.72 15.93 3.62
CA LYS A 395 12.75 14.69 2.84
C LYS A 395 11.37 14.21 2.37
N LEU A 396 10.27 14.77 2.89
CA LEU A 396 8.90 14.43 2.49
C LEU A 396 8.55 15.09 1.14
N SER A 397 7.88 14.36 0.25
CA SER A 397 7.46 14.87 -1.07
C SER A 397 6.42 15.98 -0.96
N LEU A 398 6.67 17.15 -1.54
CA LEU A 398 5.68 18.23 -1.63
C LEU A 398 4.43 17.78 -2.41
N ALA A 399 4.62 16.99 -3.48
CA ALA A 399 3.53 16.43 -4.27
C ALA A 399 2.62 15.50 -3.46
N PHE A 400 3.19 14.58 -2.67
CA PHE A 400 2.50 13.35 -2.26
C PHE A 400 2.55 12.99 -0.76
N TRP A 401 3.11 13.81 0.14
CA TRP A 401 3.20 13.48 1.57
C TRP A 401 1.85 13.17 2.27
N ASP A 402 0.75 13.74 1.78
CA ASP A 402 -0.62 13.61 2.27
C ASP A 402 -1.53 12.78 1.34
N GLN A 403 -0.96 11.95 0.46
CA GLN A 403 -1.76 11.18 -0.53
C GLN A 403 -2.68 10.12 0.09
N ASP A 404 -2.54 9.85 1.40
CA ASP A 404 -3.43 9.01 2.21
C ASP A 404 -4.60 9.79 2.89
N ASP A 405 -4.51 11.12 3.06
CA ASP A 405 -5.54 11.94 3.72
C ASP A 405 -6.97 11.78 3.12
N PRO A 406 -7.18 11.58 1.80
CA PRO A 406 -8.52 11.33 1.24
C PRO A 406 -9.20 10.06 1.76
N PHE A 407 -8.46 9.13 2.37
CA PHE A 407 -8.94 7.83 2.84
C PHE A 407 -9.12 7.75 4.36
N ASP A 408 -9.03 8.86 5.11
CA ASP A 408 -9.20 8.86 6.59
C ASP A 408 -10.45 8.08 7.04
N MET A 409 -10.23 7.06 7.90
CA MET A 409 -11.24 6.09 8.34
C MET A 409 -12.41 6.71 9.14
N GLY A 410 -12.28 7.95 9.60
CA GLY A 410 -13.34 8.70 10.27
C GLY A 410 -13.72 8.18 11.67
N GLY A 411 -14.44 8.99 12.44
CA GLY A 411 -14.71 8.72 13.85
C GLY A 411 -13.61 9.26 14.76
N ASP A 412 -13.41 8.63 15.91
CA ASP A 412 -12.47 9.08 16.93
C ASP A 412 -11.10 8.37 16.83
N HIS A 413 -10.08 9.03 17.37
CA HIS A 413 -8.79 8.41 17.64
C HIS A 413 -8.86 7.81 19.05
N CYS A 414 -8.47 6.55 19.22
CA CYS A 414 -8.61 5.86 20.50
C CYS A 414 -7.34 5.12 20.94
N PHE A 415 -7.17 5.02 22.26
CA PHE A 415 -6.33 4.01 22.89
C PHE A 415 -7.16 2.75 23.18
N LEU A 416 -6.50 1.59 23.16
CA LEU A 416 -7.07 0.33 23.69
C LEU A 416 -6.64 0.17 25.15
N PRO A 417 -7.56 0.13 26.14
CA PRO A 417 -7.20 -0.15 27.52
C PRO A 417 -6.45 -1.47 27.67
N GLY A 418 -5.32 -1.46 28.37
CA GLY A 418 -4.37 -2.56 28.51
C GLY A 418 -3.43 -2.79 27.31
N GLY A 419 -3.42 -1.89 26.32
CA GLY A 419 -2.45 -1.85 25.22
C GLY A 419 -2.74 -2.75 24.03
N ASN A 420 -2.24 -2.36 22.85
CA ASN A 420 -2.55 -2.99 21.56
C ASN A 420 -2.04 -4.43 21.40
N GLY A 421 -1.13 -4.87 22.28
CA GLY A 421 -0.69 -6.26 22.42
C GLY A 421 -1.83 -7.23 22.73
N ARG A 422 -2.96 -6.76 23.29
CA ARG A 422 -4.20 -7.54 23.43
C ARG A 422 -4.76 -8.01 22.08
N LEU A 423 -4.68 -7.16 21.04
CA LEU A 423 -5.07 -7.52 19.67
C LEU A 423 -4.08 -8.52 19.07
N VAL A 424 -2.78 -8.30 19.28
CA VAL A 424 -1.71 -9.21 18.83
C VAL A 424 -1.88 -10.61 19.44
N GLN A 425 -2.16 -10.70 20.74
CA GLN A 425 -2.37 -11.96 21.45
C GLN A 425 -3.58 -12.73 20.87
N ALA A 426 -4.73 -12.06 20.73
CA ALA A 426 -5.94 -12.68 20.17
C ALA A 426 -5.77 -13.10 18.70
N LEU A 427 -4.97 -12.38 17.92
CA LEU A 427 -4.67 -12.74 16.53
C LEU A 427 -3.68 -13.91 16.43
N ALA A 428 -2.66 -13.95 17.28
CA ALA A 428 -1.66 -15.03 17.33
C ALA A 428 -2.18 -16.32 17.97
N GLU A 429 -3.30 -16.28 18.69
CA GLU A 429 -3.93 -17.44 19.31
C GLU A 429 -4.23 -18.55 18.27
N ASN A 430 -3.68 -19.73 18.55
CA ASN A 430 -3.71 -20.94 17.71
C ASN A 430 -3.08 -20.81 16.32
N VAL A 431 -2.30 -19.76 16.05
CA VAL A 431 -1.51 -19.63 14.82
C VAL A 431 -0.17 -20.38 14.97
N PRO A 432 0.26 -21.22 14.00
CA PRO A 432 1.53 -21.93 14.06
C PRO A 432 2.71 -20.98 13.76
N ILE A 433 3.20 -20.31 14.81
CA ILE A 433 4.33 -19.37 14.76
C ILE A 433 5.61 -20.02 15.31
N LEU A 434 6.66 -20.02 14.51
CA LEU A 434 8.01 -20.40 14.90
C LEU A 434 8.82 -19.13 15.20
N TYR A 435 8.99 -18.84 16.48
CA TYR A 435 9.77 -17.70 16.98
C TYR A 435 11.29 -17.93 16.84
N GLU A 436 12.04 -16.83 16.87
CA GLU A 436 13.50 -16.79 16.73
C GLU A 436 14.00 -17.46 15.42
N LYS A 437 13.13 -17.50 14.40
CA LYS A 437 13.42 -17.96 13.02
C LYS A 437 13.65 -16.76 12.12
N ILE A 438 14.82 -16.14 12.28
CA ILE A 438 15.32 -15.12 11.37
C ILE A 438 15.47 -15.74 9.98
N VAL A 439 14.74 -15.20 8.99
CA VAL A 439 14.86 -15.60 7.58
C VAL A 439 16.10 -14.93 6.96
N HIS A 440 16.86 -15.66 6.16
CA HIS A 440 18.06 -15.16 5.47
C HIS A 440 17.94 -15.25 3.94
N THR A 441 17.10 -16.15 3.43
CA THR A 441 16.93 -16.37 1.98
C THR A 441 15.52 -16.86 1.69
N ILE A 442 14.91 -16.31 0.64
CA ILE A 442 13.62 -16.77 0.11
C ILE A 442 13.86 -17.18 -1.35
N ARG A 443 13.74 -18.48 -1.62
CA ARG A 443 13.77 -19.05 -2.98
C ARG A 443 12.34 -19.23 -3.47
N TYR A 444 12.05 -18.90 -4.73
CA TYR A 444 10.72 -19.08 -5.33
C TYR A 444 10.81 -19.45 -6.82
N GLY A 445 9.86 -20.23 -7.31
CA GLY A 445 9.84 -20.67 -8.70
C GLY A 445 8.59 -21.47 -9.08
N SER A 446 8.63 -22.15 -10.23
CA SER A 446 7.54 -22.99 -10.75
C SER A 446 7.03 -24.00 -9.74
N ASP A 447 7.92 -24.52 -8.89
CA ASP A 447 7.68 -25.70 -8.07
C ASP A 447 7.20 -25.36 -6.65
N GLY A 448 7.28 -24.08 -6.25
CA GLY A 448 6.91 -23.61 -4.91
C GLY A 448 7.86 -22.55 -4.37
N VAL A 449 8.07 -22.58 -3.05
CA VAL A 449 9.00 -21.71 -2.32
C VAL A 449 9.84 -22.52 -1.32
N GLN A 450 11.08 -22.07 -1.08
CA GLN A 450 11.93 -22.55 0.01
C GLN A 450 12.44 -21.35 0.81
N VAL A 451 12.08 -21.27 2.09
CA VAL A 451 12.51 -20.20 3.00
C VAL A 451 13.59 -20.74 3.92
N VAL A 452 14.77 -20.12 3.91
CA VAL A 452 15.91 -20.50 4.75
C VAL A 452 15.94 -19.62 5.99
N ALA A 453 15.82 -20.23 7.17
CA ALA A 453 15.80 -19.52 8.46
C ALA A 453 16.50 -20.32 9.56
N GLY A 454 17.46 -19.71 10.25
CA GLY A 454 18.20 -20.35 11.36
C GLY A 454 18.86 -21.68 10.97
N GLY A 455 19.44 -21.75 9.77
CA GLY A 455 20.06 -22.96 9.21
C GLY A 455 19.08 -24.05 8.71
N GLN A 456 17.78 -23.86 8.89
CA GLN A 456 16.73 -24.79 8.45
C GLN A 456 16.08 -24.31 7.15
N VAL A 457 15.54 -25.25 6.36
CA VAL A 457 14.79 -24.96 5.13
C VAL A 457 13.32 -25.31 5.36
N PHE A 458 12.44 -24.36 5.08
CA PHE A 458 10.99 -24.50 5.17
C PHE A 458 10.38 -24.41 3.77
N GLU A 459 9.74 -25.48 3.32
CA GLU A 459 9.16 -25.56 1.97
C GLU A 459 7.67 -25.25 1.99
N GLY A 460 7.16 -24.68 0.90
CA GLY A 460 5.72 -24.47 0.71
C GLY A 460 5.30 -24.20 -0.73
N ASP A 461 3.99 -24.13 -0.97
CA ASP A 461 3.43 -23.75 -2.27
C ASP A 461 3.57 -22.24 -2.54
N MET A 462 3.48 -21.41 -1.50
CA MET A 462 3.57 -19.96 -1.59
C MET A 462 4.25 -19.36 -0.35
N ALA A 463 4.89 -18.19 -0.52
CA ALA A 463 5.40 -17.36 0.55
C ALA A 463 4.68 -16.01 0.61
N LEU A 464 4.48 -15.47 1.81
CA LEU A 464 4.06 -14.10 2.07
C LEU A 464 5.14 -13.38 2.89
N CYS A 465 5.78 -12.39 2.31
CA CYS A 465 6.76 -11.55 2.99
C CYS A 465 6.04 -10.38 3.68
N THR A 466 6.22 -10.22 5.01
CA THR A 466 5.64 -9.11 5.78
C THR A 466 6.68 -8.30 6.58
N VAL A 467 7.96 -8.44 6.21
CA VAL A 467 9.05 -7.72 6.90
C VAL A 467 8.95 -6.21 6.66
N PRO A 468 9.36 -5.36 7.62
CA PRO A 468 9.34 -3.91 7.46
C PRO A 468 10.18 -3.42 6.27
N LEU A 469 9.80 -2.28 5.68
CA LEU A 469 10.54 -1.67 4.57
C LEU A 469 12.02 -1.39 4.91
N GLY A 470 12.34 -1.04 6.16
CA GLY A 470 13.73 -0.92 6.62
C GLY A 470 14.53 -2.23 6.47
N VAL A 471 13.92 -3.38 6.74
CA VAL A 471 14.53 -4.72 6.59
C VAL A 471 14.77 -5.09 5.12
N LEU A 472 13.87 -4.67 4.22
CA LEU A 472 14.05 -4.77 2.76
C LEU A 472 15.16 -3.85 2.26
N LYS A 473 15.15 -2.56 2.66
CA LYS A 473 16.20 -1.57 2.34
C LYS A 473 17.59 -2.02 2.83
N GLY A 474 17.65 -2.69 3.97
CA GLY A 474 18.88 -3.23 4.55
C GLY A 474 19.45 -4.46 3.84
N GLY A 475 18.78 -5.01 2.82
CA GLY A 475 19.28 -6.15 2.02
C GLY A 475 19.44 -7.47 2.78
N SER A 476 18.92 -7.56 4.00
CA SER A 476 19.17 -8.66 4.96
C SER A 476 18.58 -10.02 4.55
N ILE A 477 17.65 -10.04 3.59
CA ILE A 477 17.03 -11.25 3.04
C ILE A 477 17.38 -11.35 1.56
N LYS A 478 18.06 -12.44 1.18
CA LYS A 478 18.38 -12.72 -0.22
C LYS A 478 17.19 -13.37 -0.94
N PHE A 479 16.71 -12.74 -2.00
CA PHE A 479 15.69 -13.31 -2.89
C PHE A 479 16.38 -14.11 -4.01
N ILE A 480 15.84 -15.29 -4.35
CA ILE A 480 16.35 -16.15 -5.44
C ILE A 480 15.16 -16.70 -6.27
N PRO A 481 14.93 -16.27 -7.52
CA PRO A 481 15.66 -15.21 -8.22
C PRO A 481 15.52 -13.84 -7.54
N GLU A 482 16.29 -12.86 -8.00
CA GLU A 482 16.21 -11.49 -7.50
C GLU A 482 14.82 -10.87 -7.79
N LEU A 483 14.44 -9.87 -6.99
CA LEU A 483 13.17 -9.16 -7.17
C LEU A 483 13.20 -8.32 -8.47
N PRO A 484 12.04 -8.10 -9.13
CA PRO A 484 11.97 -7.22 -10.29
C PRO A 484 12.50 -5.82 -9.99
N GLN A 485 13.24 -5.24 -10.94
CA GLN A 485 13.90 -3.93 -10.77
C GLN A 485 12.94 -2.85 -10.28
N GLN A 486 11.72 -2.78 -10.83
CA GLN A 486 10.69 -1.83 -10.41
C GLN A 486 10.36 -1.92 -8.90
N LYS A 487 10.35 -3.13 -8.32
CA LYS A 487 10.14 -3.35 -6.88
C LYS A 487 11.38 -2.98 -6.06
N LEU A 488 12.59 -3.25 -6.57
CA LEU A 488 13.84 -2.78 -5.94
C LEU A 488 13.92 -1.25 -5.93
N ASP A 489 13.51 -0.59 -7.01
CA ASP A 489 13.48 0.86 -7.12
C ASP A 489 12.42 1.47 -6.19
N GLY A 490 11.24 0.86 -6.06
CA GLY A 490 10.23 1.27 -5.07
C GLY A 490 10.71 1.10 -3.63
N ILE A 491 11.38 -0.02 -3.33
CA ILE A 491 12.03 -0.26 -2.02
C ILE A 491 13.10 0.82 -1.76
N LYS A 492 13.81 1.30 -2.79
CA LYS A 492 14.79 2.39 -2.69
C LYS A 492 14.12 3.75 -2.50
N ARG A 493 13.12 4.11 -3.31
CA ARG A 493 12.42 5.41 -3.35
C ARG A 493 11.67 5.73 -2.07
N LEU A 494 10.79 4.83 -1.60
CA LEU A 494 9.92 5.11 -0.44
C LEU A 494 10.74 5.52 0.79
N GLY A 495 10.27 6.52 1.52
CA GLY A 495 10.88 6.88 2.80
C GLY A 495 10.59 5.82 3.85
N PHE A 496 11.55 5.60 4.76
CA PHE A 496 11.31 4.83 5.97
C PHE A 496 11.82 5.64 7.16
N GLY A 497 10.87 6.02 8.01
CA GLY A 497 11.05 7.01 9.06
C GLY A 497 11.57 6.46 10.38
N LEU A 498 11.77 7.36 11.33
CA LEU A 498 12.13 7.05 12.70
C LEU A 498 11.31 7.88 13.71
N LEU A 499 10.75 7.17 14.69
CA LEU A 499 10.05 7.69 15.86
C LEU A 499 10.45 6.80 17.04
N ASN A 500 10.74 7.42 18.19
CA ASN A 500 11.03 6.71 19.42
C ASN A 500 10.22 7.26 20.61
N LYS A 501 10.28 6.54 21.74
CA LYS A 501 9.58 6.89 22.99
C LYS A 501 10.46 6.66 24.22
N VAL A 502 10.17 7.39 25.29
CA VAL A 502 10.58 7.09 26.67
C VAL A 502 9.32 6.81 27.48
N ALA A 503 9.10 5.54 27.85
CA ALA A 503 8.00 5.14 28.74
C ALA A 503 8.48 5.12 30.19
N MET A 504 7.69 5.66 31.13
CA MET A 504 8.04 5.82 32.54
C MET A 504 6.85 5.45 33.43
N LEU A 505 7.05 4.50 34.34
CA LEU A 505 6.09 4.11 35.38
C LEU A 505 6.46 4.83 36.68
N PHE A 506 5.52 5.54 37.29
CA PHE A 506 5.73 6.36 38.49
C PHE A 506 5.04 5.77 39.75
N PRO A 507 5.32 6.27 40.97
CA PRO A 507 4.59 5.89 42.18
C PRO A 507 3.13 6.37 42.23
N TYR A 508 2.80 7.50 41.58
CA TYR A 508 1.45 8.06 41.49
C TYR A 508 1.30 8.93 40.22
N VAL A 509 0.05 9.31 39.90
CA VAL A 509 -0.26 10.23 38.81
C VAL A 509 -0.17 11.66 39.33
N PHE A 510 0.91 12.37 39.01
CA PHE A 510 1.09 13.78 39.38
C PHE A 510 0.56 14.77 38.32
N TRP A 511 0.44 14.33 37.06
CA TRP A 511 0.03 15.14 35.92
C TRP A 511 -1.50 15.23 35.68
N GLY A 512 -2.31 14.73 36.62
CA GLY A 512 -3.77 14.66 36.49
C GLY A 512 -4.29 13.52 35.60
N THR A 513 -5.61 13.35 35.57
CA THR A 513 -6.31 12.27 34.83
C THR A 513 -7.34 12.79 33.82
N ASP A 514 -7.47 14.10 33.66
CA ASP A 514 -8.27 14.78 32.63
C ASP A 514 -7.50 14.95 31.31
N LEU A 515 -6.17 14.86 31.35
CA LEU A 515 -5.30 14.92 30.18
C LEU A 515 -4.92 13.52 29.67
N ASP A 516 -5.07 13.34 28.35
CA ASP A 516 -4.50 12.21 27.60
C ASP A 516 -3.18 12.59 26.92
N THR A 517 -2.98 13.87 26.61
CA THR A 517 -1.79 14.40 25.94
C THR A 517 -1.42 15.79 26.45
N PHE A 518 -0.14 16.16 26.40
CA PHE A 518 0.34 17.54 26.53
C PHE A 518 1.67 17.73 25.78
N GLY A 519 1.96 18.94 25.33
CA GLY A 519 3.19 19.28 24.60
C GLY A 519 4.15 20.16 25.40
N HIS A 520 5.42 20.14 25.01
CA HIS A 520 6.49 20.98 25.55
C HIS A 520 7.24 21.65 24.38
N LEU A 521 7.45 22.97 24.46
CA LEU A 521 8.16 23.75 23.46
C LEU A 521 9.68 23.57 23.56
N THR A 522 10.42 24.03 22.55
CA THR A 522 11.87 24.21 22.66
C THR A 522 12.33 25.35 21.74
N ASP A 523 13.27 26.14 22.24
CA ASP A 523 13.80 27.31 21.54
C ASP A 523 14.77 26.89 20.41
N ASN A 524 15.29 25.65 20.46
CA ASN A 524 16.21 25.10 19.47
C ASN A 524 15.48 24.23 18.43
N SER A 525 15.36 24.77 17.20
CA SER A 525 14.74 24.09 16.06
C SER A 525 15.39 22.73 15.73
N SER A 526 16.70 22.58 15.90
CA SER A 526 17.45 21.33 15.65
C SER A 526 17.21 20.23 16.69
N SER A 527 16.43 20.53 17.72
CA SER A 527 15.92 19.59 18.73
C SER A 527 14.39 19.63 18.85
N ARG A 528 13.65 20.23 17.90
CA ARG A 528 12.18 20.43 18.00
C ARG A 528 11.37 19.17 18.30
N GLY A 529 11.85 18.00 17.90
CA GLY A 529 11.23 16.70 18.15
C GLY A 529 11.72 15.98 19.41
N GLU A 530 12.59 16.58 20.24
CA GLU A 530 13.09 15.98 21.48
C GLU A 530 12.08 16.17 22.62
N PHE A 531 11.38 15.10 22.99
CA PHE A 531 10.40 15.07 24.11
C PHE A 531 9.25 16.08 23.99
N PHE A 532 8.96 16.53 22.77
CA PHE A 532 8.01 17.60 22.46
C PHE A 532 6.53 17.29 22.78
N LEU A 533 6.18 16.01 22.92
CA LEU A 533 4.80 15.54 23.12
C LEU A 533 4.78 14.35 24.08
N PHE A 534 3.91 14.43 25.08
CA PHE A 534 3.70 13.43 26.11
C PHE A 534 2.32 12.78 25.98
N TYR A 535 2.25 11.46 26.11
CA TYR A 535 1.01 10.68 26.19
C TYR A 535 0.81 10.19 27.63
N SER A 536 -0.25 10.66 28.26
CA SER A 536 -0.76 10.18 29.56
C SER A 536 -1.51 8.88 29.34
N TYR A 537 -0.99 7.80 29.95
CA TYR A 537 -1.58 6.47 29.89
C TYR A 537 -2.32 6.10 31.19
N ALA A 538 -2.47 7.06 32.12
CA ALA A 538 -3.03 6.87 33.46
C ALA A 538 -4.44 6.25 33.48
N THR A 539 -5.29 6.60 32.50
CA THR A 539 -6.67 6.11 32.35
C THR A 539 -6.77 4.77 31.63
N VAL A 540 -5.72 4.33 30.91
CA VAL A 540 -5.80 3.21 29.95
C VAL A 540 -4.81 2.08 30.20
N ALA A 541 -3.67 2.33 30.84
CA ALA A 541 -2.63 1.31 31.06
C ALA A 541 -2.83 0.45 32.31
N GLY A 542 -3.74 0.84 33.21
CA GLY A 542 -3.92 0.22 34.53
C GLY A 542 -3.00 0.76 35.63
N GLY A 543 -2.19 1.77 35.34
CA GLY A 543 -1.27 2.38 36.30
C GLY A 543 -0.71 3.74 35.86
N PRO A 544 -0.01 4.45 36.75
CA PRO A 544 0.60 5.77 36.52
C PRO A 544 1.75 5.71 35.51
N LEU A 545 1.41 5.67 34.23
CA LEU A 545 2.33 5.56 33.10
C LEU A 545 2.28 6.81 32.22
N LEU A 546 3.44 7.33 31.86
CA LEU A 546 3.62 8.45 30.95
C LEU A 546 4.62 8.06 29.84
N LEU A 547 4.38 8.50 28.60
CA LEU A 547 5.29 8.28 27.47
C LEU A 547 5.67 9.62 26.82
N ALA A 548 6.96 9.96 26.81
CA ALA A 548 7.48 11.08 26.01
C ALA A 548 7.86 10.60 24.60
N LEU A 549 7.54 11.37 23.55
CA LEU A 549 7.82 11.04 22.15
C LEU A 549 9.09 11.74 21.64
N VAL A 550 9.82 11.07 20.73
CA VAL A 550 11.03 11.59 20.10
C VAL A 550 10.95 11.45 18.58
N ALA A 551 10.85 12.56 17.86
CA ALA A 551 10.58 12.64 16.43
C ALA A 551 11.64 13.45 15.65
N GLY A 552 11.52 13.49 14.33
CA GLY A 552 12.37 14.31 13.44
C GLY A 552 13.87 14.03 13.60
N GLU A 553 14.70 15.07 13.53
CA GLU A 553 16.16 14.93 13.63
C GLU A 553 16.60 14.41 15.01
N ALA A 554 15.85 14.77 16.06
CA ALA A 554 16.10 14.30 17.42
C ALA A 554 15.96 12.77 17.54
N ALA A 555 15.04 12.14 16.79
CA ALA A 555 14.86 10.69 16.81
C ALA A 555 16.12 9.91 16.37
N HIS A 556 16.92 10.47 15.46
CA HIS A 556 18.19 9.88 15.04
C HIS A 556 19.28 10.07 16.09
N LYS A 557 19.42 11.29 16.66
CA LYS A 557 20.37 11.59 17.76
C LYS A 557 20.06 10.75 19.02
N PHE A 558 18.79 10.42 19.22
CA PHE A 558 18.32 9.62 20.35
C PHE A 558 18.68 8.13 20.28
N GLU A 559 18.98 7.56 19.10
CA GLU A 559 19.39 6.15 19.03
C GLU A 559 20.72 5.88 19.77
N THR A 560 21.67 6.82 19.71
CA THR A 560 22.98 6.71 20.37
C THR A 560 23.03 7.33 21.78
N MET A 561 21.98 8.04 22.21
CA MET A 561 21.89 8.64 23.55
C MET A 561 21.82 7.57 24.64
N PRO A 562 22.48 7.74 25.81
CA PRO A 562 22.28 6.85 26.95
C PRO A 562 20.84 6.92 27.49
N PRO A 563 20.23 5.79 27.91
CA PRO A 563 18.87 5.80 28.49
C PRO A 563 18.75 6.62 29.79
N THR A 564 19.83 6.74 30.56
CA THR A 564 19.93 7.61 31.75
C THR A 564 19.68 9.06 31.41
N ASP A 565 20.35 9.55 30.36
CA ASP A 565 20.38 10.95 29.97
C ASP A 565 19.03 11.35 29.37
N ALA A 566 18.43 10.45 28.59
CA ALA A 566 17.06 10.55 28.10
C ALA A 566 16.05 10.70 29.24
N VAL A 567 16.13 9.85 30.28
CA VAL A 567 15.24 9.93 31.45
C VAL A 567 15.50 11.22 32.24
N THR A 568 16.76 11.61 32.42
CA THR A 568 17.15 12.84 33.13
C THR A 568 16.58 14.08 32.45
N LYS A 569 16.73 14.22 31.13
CA LYS A 569 16.13 15.32 30.35
C LYS A 569 14.60 15.35 30.48
N VAL A 570 13.95 14.19 30.39
CA VAL A 570 12.48 14.12 30.50
C VAL A 570 12.01 14.49 31.91
N LEU A 571 12.73 14.07 32.96
CA LEU A 571 12.43 14.47 34.33
C LEU A 571 12.68 15.96 34.58
N GLN A 572 13.70 16.56 33.96
CA GLN A 572 13.92 18.01 34.02
C GLN A 572 12.74 18.80 33.43
N ILE A 573 12.20 18.37 32.28
CA ILE A 573 10.99 18.95 31.68
C ILE A 573 9.79 18.83 32.63
N LEU A 574 9.56 17.63 33.18
CA LEU A 574 8.43 17.38 34.08
C LEU A 574 8.55 18.18 35.39
N LYS A 575 9.74 18.25 35.98
CA LYS A 575 10.02 19.07 37.17
C LYS A 575 9.79 20.55 36.90
N GLY A 576 10.30 21.06 35.78
CA GLY A 576 10.05 22.43 35.34
C GLY A 576 8.56 22.77 35.18
N ILE A 577 7.74 21.85 34.68
CA ILE A 577 6.28 22.04 34.56
C ILE A 577 5.57 21.99 35.93
N TYR A 578 5.84 20.97 36.74
CA TYR A 578 4.98 20.63 37.89
C TYR A 578 5.48 21.14 39.25
N GLU A 579 6.79 21.21 39.51
CA GLU A 579 7.31 21.67 40.80
C GLU A 579 6.96 23.15 41.10
N PRO A 580 6.98 24.09 40.12
CA PRO A 580 6.50 25.47 40.34
C PRO A 580 5.00 25.58 40.66
N GLN A 581 4.21 24.53 40.43
CA GLN A 581 2.80 24.44 40.81
C GLN A 581 2.61 23.81 42.21
N GLY A 582 3.70 23.52 42.93
CA GLY A 582 3.67 22.82 44.22
C GLY A 582 3.47 21.31 44.12
N ILE A 583 3.67 20.72 42.93
CA ILE A 583 3.46 19.30 42.67
C ILE A 583 4.82 18.60 42.58
N GLU A 584 5.14 17.78 43.59
CA GLU A 584 6.36 16.95 43.60
C GLU A 584 6.34 15.92 42.46
N VAL A 585 7.41 15.89 41.66
CA VAL A 585 7.62 14.91 40.59
C VAL A 585 8.52 13.78 41.10
N PRO A 586 7.95 12.61 41.43
CA PRO A 586 8.71 11.49 41.97
C PRO A 586 9.58 10.84 40.90
N GLU A 587 10.67 10.19 41.33
CA GLU A 587 11.51 9.39 40.44
C GLU A 587 10.74 8.16 39.88
N PRO A 588 11.00 7.75 38.63
CA PRO A 588 10.27 6.68 37.98
C PRO A 588 10.72 5.29 38.51
N ILE A 589 9.74 4.46 38.86
CA ILE A 589 9.91 3.07 39.29
C ILE A 589 10.58 2.23 38.20
N GLN A 590 10.21 2.44 36.95
CA GLN A 590 10.77 1.73 35.80
C GLN A 590 10.69 2.61 34.55
N THR A 591 11.74 2.57 33.73
CA THR A 591 11.84 3.32 32.48
C THR A 591 12.18 2.41 31.29
N VAL A 592 11.77 2.81 30.09
CA VAL A 592 12.07 2.10 28.83
C VAL A 592 12.22 3.11 27.69
N CYS A 593 13.42 3.23 27.14
CA CYS A 593 13.66 3.95 25.89
C CYS A 593 13.56 2.98 24.70
N THR A 594 12.91 3.38 23.60
CA THR A 594 12.88 2.58 22.36
C THR A 594 14.07 2.89 21.46
N ARG A 595 14.45 1.93 20.62
CA ARG A 595 15.54 2.02 19.63
C ARG A 595 15.10 1.38 18.32
N TRP A 596 14.06 1.95 17.70
CA TRP A 596 13.43 1.36 16.50
C TRP A 596 14.34 1.44 15.26
N GLY A 597 15.29 2.37 15.22
CA GLY A 597 16.31 2.49 14.17
C GLY A 597 17.38 1.41 14.28
N SER A 598 17.87 1.13 15.49
CA SER A 598 18.84 0.05 15.74
C SER A 598 18.22 -1.36 15.87
N ASP A 599 16.89 -1.50 15.87
CA ASP A 599 16.21 -2.81 15.91
C ASP A 599 16.40 -3.57 14.58
N PRO A 600 17.12 -4.71 14.54
CA PRO A 600 17.45 -5.41 13.30
C PRO A 600 16.22 -6.03 12.60
N PHE A 601 15.08 -6.13 13.30
CA PHE A 601 13.81 -6.60 12.74
C PHE A 601 12.83 -5.43 12.51
N SER A 602 13.35 -4.21 12.33
CA SER A 602 12.57 -3.02 11.97
C SER A 602 13.38 -2.06 11.10
N LEU A 603 14.56 -1.64 11.55
CA LEU A 603 15.45 -0.65 10.94
C LEU A 603 14.73 0.68 10.64
N GLY A 604 13.93 1.15 11.60
CA GLY A 604 13.03 2.32 11.50
C GLY A 604 11.62 2.03 12.04
N SER A 605 10.74 3.04 11.98
CA SER A 605 9.38 2.98 12.53
C SER A 605 8.29 2.68 11.49
N TYR A 606 8.10 3.51 10.47
CA TYR A 606 7.08 3.34 9.42
C TYR A 606 7.42 4.10 8.14
N SER A 607 6.78 3.77 7.01
CA SER A 607 7.06 4.42 5.74
C SER A 607 6.44 5.82 5.62
N ASN A 608 6.99 6.62 4.70
CA ASN A 608 6.42 7.89 4.25
C ASN A 608 6.77 8.14 2.77
N VAL A 609 6.07 9.08 2.12
CA VAL A 609 6.38 9.42 0.72
C VAL A 609 7.52 10.43 0.69
N ALA A 610 8.72 9.94 0.38
CA ALA A 610 9.91 10.78 0.21
C ALA A 610 9.89 11.53 -1.12
N VAL A 611 10.70 12.58 -1.24
CA VAL A 611 10.98 13.26 -2.52
C VAL A 611 11.40 12.23 -3.59
N GLY A 612 10.84 12.33 -4.79
CA GLY A 612 11.03 11.38 -5.89
C GLY A 612 10.33 10.02 -5.73
N ALA A 613 9.53 9.81 -4.67
CA ALA A 613 8.64 8.65 -4.49
C ALA A 613 7.16 9.06 -4.68
N SER A 614 6.29 8.09 -4.98
CA SER A 614 4.84 8.33 -5.12
C SER A 614 3.98 7.33 -4.33
N GLY A 615 2.67 7.48 -4.41
CA GLY A 615 1.72 6.48 -3.90
C GLY A 615 1.82 5.13 -4.62
N ASP A 616 2.19 5.15 -5.91
CA ASP A 616 2.28 3.96 -6.77
C ASP A 616 3.40 3.01 -6.31
N ASP A 617 4.42 3.52 -5.62
CA ASP A 617 5.47 2.69 -5.00
C ASP A 617 4.90 1.70 -3.97
N TYR A 618 3.82 2.05 -3.24
CA TYR A 618 3.17 1.12 -2.31
C TYR A 618 2.47 -0.03 -3.03
N ASP A 619 1.87 0.25 -4.19
CA ASP A 619 1.18 -0.75 -5.02
C ASP A 619 2.22 -1.66 -5.70
N ILE A 620 3.29 -1.08 -6.23
CA ILE A 620 4.49 -1.78 -6.73
C ILE A 620 5.08 -2.68 -5.64
N LEU A 621 5.10 -2.26 -4.37
CA LEU A 621 5.57 -3.11 -3.28
C LEU A 621 4.62 -4.27 -2.97
N ALA A 622 3.30 -4.09 -3.12
CA ALA A 622 2.30 -5.15 -2.95
C ALA A 622 2.35 -6.26 -4.03
N GLU A 623 2.73 -5.94 -5.27
CA GLU A 623 2.74 -6.88 -6.40
C GLU A 623 3.35 -8.26 -6.07
N SER A 624 2.65 -9.34 -6.40
CA SER A 624 3.21 -10.70 -6.27
C SER A 624 4.25 -11.00 -7.36
N VAL A 625 5.20 -11.88 -7.06
CA VAL A 625 6.27 -12.28 -7.98
C VAL A 625 6.34 -13.80 -8.15
N GLY A 626 6.94 -14.24 -9.27
CA GLY A 626 7.09 -15.66 -9.60
C GLY A 626 5.77 -16.36 -9.92
N ASP A 627 4.86 -15.71 -10.66
CA ASP A 627 3.51 -16.21 -10.97
C ASP A 627 2.68 -16.52 -9.69
N GLY A 628 2.56 -15.53 -8.80
CA GLY A 628 1.84 -15.68 -7.54
C GLY A 628 2.42 -16.78 -6.65
N ARG A 629 3.75 -16.81 -6.49
CA ARG A 629 4.47 -17.70 -5.58
C ARG A 629 5.01 -16.96 -4.36
N LEU A 630 5.44 -15.70 -4.51
CA LEU A 630 5.86 -14.83 -3.42
C LEU A 630 5.02 -13.54 -3.43
N PHE A 631 4.37 -13.25 -2.31
CA PHE A 631 3.47 -12.10 -2.10
C PHE A 631 4.04 -11.15 -1.04
N PHE A 632 3.51 -9.92 -0.96
CA PHE A 632 4.00 -8.89 -0.04
C PHE A 632 2.84 -8.20 0.70
N ALA A 633 2.92 -8.14 2.04
CA ALA A 633 1.99 -7.41 2.89
C ALA A 633 2.72 -6.57 3.95
N GLY A 634 2.00 -5.70 4.66
CA GLY A 634 2.56 -4.73 5.60
C GLY A 634 2.09 -3.31 5.29
N GLU A 635 2.35 -2.37 6.20
CA GLU A 635 1.95 -0.96 5.99
C GLU A 635 2.61 -0.33 4.75
N ALA A 636 3.88 -0.64 4.49
CA ALA A 636 4.60 -0.27 3.27
C ALA A 636 4.11 -0.99 1.98
N THR A 637 2.93 -1.62 2.00
CA THR A 637 2.27 -2.22 0.82
C THR A 637 0.83 -1.74 0.64
N ASN A 638 0.40 -0.69 1.37
CA ASN A 638 -0.98 -0.24 1.38
C ASN A 638 -1.07 1.27 1.13
N ARG A 639 -1.26 1.67 -0.14
CA ARG A 639 -1.30 3.07 -0.58
C ARG A 639 -2.38 3.92 0.10
N ARG A 640 -3.55 3.35 0.39
CA ARG A 640 -4.66 4.06 1.04
C ARG A 640 -4.43 4.25 2.54
N TYR A 641 -3.65 3.37 3.18
CA TYR A 641 -3.46 3.33 4.63
C TYR A 641 -1.99 3.08 5.05
N PRO A 642 -1.00 3.81 4.51
CA PRO A 642 0.41 3.62 4.82
C PRO A 642 0.70 3.93 6.29
N ALA A 643 1.87 3.53 6.81
CA ALA A 643 2.31 3.71 8.20
C ALA A 643 1.43 3.13 9.34
N THR A 644 0.17 2.74 9.08
CA THR A 644 -0.81 2.42 10.13
C THR A 644 -0.85 0.94 10.52
N MET A 645 -1.27 0.68 11.76
CA MET A 645 -1.61 -0.66 12.23
C MET A 645 -2.74 -1.30 11.40
N HIS A 646 -3.72 -0.51 10.98
CA HIS A 646 -4.86 -1.03 10.22
C HIS A 646 -4.53 -1.28 8.75
N GLY A 647 -3.68 -0.48 8.11
CA GLY A 647 -3.21 -0.75 6.74
C GLY A 647 -2.34 -2.00 6.64
N ALA A 648 -1.53 -2.27 7.67
CA ALA A 648 -0.85 -3.55 7.82
C ALA A 648 -1.84 -4.72 7.97
N PHE A 649 -2.87 -4.59 8.82
CA PHE A 649 -3.90 -5.62 8.98
C PHE A 649 -4.66 -5.89 7.66
N LEU A 650 -5.10 -4.83 6.97
CA LEU A 650 -5.84 -4.90 5.70
C LEU A 650 -5.01 -5.53 4.57
N SER A 651 -3.71 -5.21 4.45
CA SER A 651 -2.84 -5.87 3.45
C SER A 651 -2.65 -7.36 3.73
N GLY A 652 -2.71 -7.79 5.00
CA GLY A 652 -2.77 -9.21 5.35
C GLY A 652 -4.04 -9.91 4.86
N LEU A 653 -5.21 -9.28 4.98
CA LEU A 653 -6.47 -9.80 4.43
C LEU A 653 -6.42 -9.87 2.90
N ARG A 654 -5.92 -8.80 2.26
CA ARG A 654 -5.75 -8.69 0.81
C ARG A 654 -4.88 -9.82 0.25
N GLU A 655 -3.71 -10.06 0.82
CA GLU A 655 -2.85 -11.14 0.32
C GLU A 655 -3.41 -12.54 0.62
N ALA A 656 -4.13 -12.75 1.72
CA ALA A 656 -4.82 -14.02 1.93
C ALA A 656 -5.84 -14.32 0.82
N ALA A 657 -6.57 -13.30 0.34
CA ALA A 657 -7.48 -13.40 -0.79
C ALA A 657 -6.74 -13.63 -2.12
N ASN A 658 -5.68 -12.88 -2.39
CA ASN A 658 -4.86 -13.03 -3.60
C ASN A 658 -4.21 -14.42 -3.70
N MET A 659 -3.62 -14.90 -2.60
CA MET A 659 -3.03 -16.24 -2.49
C MET A 659 -4.09 -17.34 -2.70
N ALA A 660 -5.28 -17.17 -2.13
CA ALA A 660 -6.41 -18.08 -2.36
C ALA A 660 -6.85 -18.09 -3.84
N HIS A 661 -6.86 -16.93 -4.50
CA HIS A 661 -7.16 -16.80 -5.92
C HIS A 661 -6.11 -17.49 -6.81
N HIS A 662 -4.82 -17.20 -6.64
CA HIS A 662 -3.75 -17.84 -7.42
C HIS A 662 -3.71 -19.37 -7.22
N ALA A 663 -3.93 -19.85 -5.99
CA ALA A 663 -4.05 -21.29 -5.73
C ALA A 663 -5.26 -21.93 -6.44
N LYS A 664 -6.40 -21.23 -6.50
CA LYS A 664 -7.58 -21.66 -7.27
C LYS A 664 -7.27 -21.70 -8.77
N LEU A 665 -6.63 -20.67 -9.33
CA LEU A 665 -6.22 -20.63 -10.74
C LEU A 665 -5.29 -21.78 -11.10
N ARG A 666 -4.19 -21.99 -10.37
CA ARG A 666 -3.27 -23.12 -10.61
C ARG A 666 -3.97 -24.48 -10.53
N THR A 667 -4.88 -24.64 -9.55
CA THR A 667 -5.71 -25.86 -9.43
C THR A 667 -6.65 -26.04 -10.62
N MET A 668 -7.17 -24.96 -11.22
CA MET A 668 -8.00 -25.01 -12.42
C MET A 668 -7.17 -25.34 -13.67
N SER A 669 -6.01 -24.71 -13.87
CA SER A 669 -5.09 -25.03 -14.97
C SER A 669 -4.66 -26.50 -14.95
N LEU A 670 -4.24 -27.02 -13.79
CA LEU A 670 -3.90 -28.44 -13.63
C LEU A 670 -5.08 -29.39 -13.90
N LYS A 671 -6.32 -28.96 -13.65
CA LYS A 671 -7.54 -29.73 -13.99
C LYS A 671 -7.85 -29.68 -15.49
N VAL A 672 -7.49 -28.62 -16.20
CA VAL A 672 -7.60 -28.51 -17.67
C VAL A 672 -6.51 -29.36 -18.35
N GLU A 673 -5.27 -29.32 -17.86
CA GLU A 673 -4.18 -30.16 -18.39
C GLU A 673 -4.42 -31.65 -18.15
N LYS A 674 -4.89 -32.04 -16.96
CA LYS A 674 -5.25 -33.44 -16.65
C LYS A 674 -6.57 -33.90 -17.28
N LYS A 675 -7.35 -32.99 -17.89
CA LYS A 675 -8.50 -33.31 -18.75
C LYS A 675 -8.27 -32.72 -20.15
N PRO A 676 -7.32 -33.27 -20.95
CA PRO A 676 -7.16 -32.85 -22.34
C PRO A 676 -8.49 -33.06 -23.05
N SER A 677 -9.15 -31.95 -23.42
CA SER A 677 -10.51 -32.04 -23.95
C SER A 677 -10.50 -32.78 -25.29
N ARG A 678 -11.54 -33.60 -25.55
CA ARG A 678 -11.78 -34.20 -26.88
C ARG A 678 -11.76 -33.14 -27.99
N ASN A 679 -12.07 -31.90 -27.64
CA ASN A 679 -12.09 -30.74 -28.53
C ASN A 679 -10.69 -30.27 -28.92
N ALA A 680 -9.65 -30.42 -28.08
CA ALA A 680 -8.29 -29.94 -28.42
C ALA A 680 -7.69 -30.67 -29.63
N TYR A 681 -7.87 -31.99 -29.72
CA TYR A 681 -7.51 -32.76 -30.92
C TYR A 681 -8.43 -32.42 -32.11
N SER A 682 -9.72 -32.20 -31.87
CA SER A 682 -10.68 -31.81 -32.91
C SER A 682 -10.35 -30.44 -33.54
N TYR A 683 -9.99 -29.43 -32.74
CA TYR A 683 -9.58 -28.11 -33.22
C TYR A 683 -8.14 -28.07 -33.75
N ALA A 684 -7.34 -29.13 -33.54
CA ALA A 684 -6.06 -29.30 -34.24
C ALA A 684 -6.28 -29.81 -35.66
N SER A 685 -7.07 -30.89 -35.85
CA SER A 685 -7.39 -31.40 -37.19
C SER A 685 -8.23 -30.41 -38.01
N VAL A 686 -9.22 -29.77 -37.41
CA VAL A 686 -10.00 -28.72 -38.08
C VAL A 686 -9.12 -27.55 -38.52
N LEU A 687 -8.13 -27.12 -37.73
CA LEU A 687 -7.25 -26.03 -38.17
C LEU A 687 -6.38 -26.45 -39.36
N ALA A 688 -5.86 -27.68 -39.36
CA ALA A 688 -5.13 -28.23 -40.50
C ALA A 688 -6.00 -28.29 -41.76
N ASP A 689 -7.26 -28.72 -41.65
CA ASP A 689 -8.20 -28.75 -42.77
C ASP A 689 -8.58 -27.34 -43.26
N LEU A 690 -8.73 -26.35 -42.36
CA LEU A 690 -8.97 -24.96 -42.74
C LEU A 690 -7.80 -24.36 -43.54
N PHE A 691 -6.56 -24.72 -43.20
CA PHE A 691 -5.36 -24.30 -43.92
C PHE A 691 -5.04 -25.13 -45.18
N ARG A 692 -5.93 -26.05 -45.62
CA ARG A 692 -5.89 -26.58 -47.00
C ARG A 692 -6.38 -25.57 -48.04
N GLU A 693 -7.23 -24.63 -47.62
CA GLU A 693 -7.76 -23.54 -48.46
C GLU A 693 -7.59 -22.21 -47.71
N PRO A 694 -6.38 -21.62 -47.68
CA PRO A 694 -6.19 -20.30 -47.06
C PRO A 694 -6.93 -19.19 -47.82
N ASP A 695 -7.35 -18.13 -47.11
CA ASP A 695 -7.97 -16.94 -47.72
C ASP A 695 -6.92 -15.97 -48.31
N LEU A 696 -5.66 -16.04 -47.85
CA LEU A 696 -4.47 -15.45 -48.49
C LEU A 696 -3.26 -16.38 -48.31
N GLU A 697 -2.39 -16.46 -49.31
CA GLU A 697 -1.13 -17.19 -49.24
C GLU A 697 -0.02 -16.46 -50.01
N PHE A 698 1.17 -16.38 -49.41
CA PHE A 698 2.34 -15.72 -50.00
C PHE A 698 3.63 -16.20 -49.33
N GLY A 699 4.54 -16.82 -50.09
CA GLY A 699 5.75 -17.42 -49.52
C GLY A 699 5.40 -18.52 -48.51
N SER A 700 6.08 -18.54 -47.37
CA SER A 700 5.79 -19.44 -46.24
C SER A 700 4.54 -19.08 -45.42
N PHE A 701 3.81 -18.02 -45.77
CA PHE A 701 2.68 -17.50 -44.98
C PHE A 701 1.31 -17.89 -45.58
N SER A 702 0.48 -18.57 -44.81
CA SER A 702 -0.93 -18.86 -45.12
C SER A 702 -1.86 -18.18 -44.09
N ILE A 703 -2.95 -17.55 -44.48
CA ILE A 703 -3.86 -16.82 -43.58
C ILE A 703 -5.32 -17.23 -43.82
N ILE A 704 -6.10 -17.36 -42.74
CA ILE A 704 -7.57 -17.56 -42.77
C ILE A 704 -8.29 -16.47 -41.98
N PHE A 705 -9.44 -15.99 -42.47
CA PHE A 705 -10.18 -14.88 -41.85
C PHE A 705 -11.44 -15.34 -41.10
N ALA A 706 -11.71 -14.73 -39.94
CA ALA A 706 -12.87 -15.06 -39.11
C ALA A 706 -14.24 -14.79 -39.76
N ARG A 707 -14.32 -13.79 -40.67
CA ARG A 707 -15.53 -13.39 -41.41
C ARG A 707 -15.21 -12.82 -42.79
N LYS A 708 -16.13 -13.01 -43.75
CA LYS A 708 -16.17 -12.26 -45.02
C LYS A 708 -16.85 -10.86 -44.96
N SER A 709 -16.90 -10.23 -43.78
CA SER A 709 -17.26 -8.80 -43.65
C SER A 709 -16.19 -7.88 -44.26
N SER A 710 -16.57 -6.65 -44.60
CA SER A 710 -15.67 -5.56 -45.02
C SER A 710 -14.92 -4.89 -43.85
N ASP A 711 -15.00 -5.47 -42.66
CA ASP A 711 -14.40 -5.01 -41.42
C ASP A 711 -12.90 -5.37 -41.39
N LEU A 712 -12.04 -4.35 -41.23
CA LEU A 712 -10.58 -4.47 -41.24
C LEU A 712 -9.99 -4.91 -39.89
N GLU A 713 -10.72 -4.74 -38.79
CA GLU A 713 -10.29 -5.23 -37.47
C GLU A 713 -10.74 -6.66 -37.17
N SER A 714 -11.50 -7.27 -38.10
CA SER A 714 -11.89 -8.68 -37.97
C SER A 714 -10.67 -9.61 -37.85
N PRO A 715 -10.67 -10.57 -36.90
CA PRO A 715 -9.48 -11.35 -36.61
C PRO A 715 -9.13 -12.36 -37.71
N ALA A 716 -7.84 -12.61 -37.84
CA ALA A 716 -7.23 -13.53 -38.79
C ALA A 716 -6.30 -14.50 -38.04
N ILE A 717 -6.24 -15.76 -38.48
CA ILE A 717 -5.23 -16.73 -38.01
C ILE A 717 -4.18 -16.84 -39.10
N LEU A 718 -2.93 -16.52 -38.75
CA LEU A 718 -1.75 -16.77 -39.56
C LEU A 718 -1.18 -18.16 -39.26
N ARG A 719 -0.72 -18.86 -40.30
CA ARG A 719 0.24 -19.98 -40.26
C ARG A 719 1.51 -19.55 -40.99
N VAL A 720 2.67 -19.84 -40.42
CA VAL A 720 3.97 -19.80 -41.10
C VAL A 720 4.51 -21.24 -41.18
N THR A 721 4.95 -21.65 -42.36
CA THR A 721 5.44 -23.00 -42.65
C THR A 721 6.93 -22.97 -42.96
N PHE A 722 7.74 -23.61 -42.11
CA PHE A 722 9.16 -23.82 -42.35
C PHE A 722 9.40 -25.20 -42.96
N SER A 723 9.84 -25.24 -44.22
CA SER A 723 10.25 -26.46 -44.92
C SER A 723 11.79 -26.57 -44.93
N GLY A 724 12.30 -27.76 -44.57
CA GLY A 724 13.74 -28.02 -44.53
C GLY A 724 14.33 -28.24 -45.91
N THR A 725 15.06 -27.27 -46.45
CA THR A 725 15.74 -27.37 -47.75
C THR A 725 17.20 -27.81 -47.59
N GLN A 726 17.58 -28.89 -48.28
CA GLN A 726 18.99 -29.24 -48.47
C GLN A 726 19.65 -28.22 -49.41
N THR A 727 20.81 -27.69 -49.02
CA THR A 727 21.71 -26.95 -49.93
C THR A 727 23.04 -27.68 -50.04
N ARG A 728 23.51 -27.86 -51.28
CA ARG A 728 24.79 -28.51 -51.58
C ARG A 728 25.95 -27.53 -51.38
N SER A 729 27.13 -28.08 -51.05
CA SER A 729 28.37 -27.36 -50.79
C SER A 729 29.03 -26.80 -52.06
N HIS A 730 29.56 -25.57 -51.95
CA HIS A 730 30.91 -25.25 -52.45
C HIS A 730 31.46 -23.98 -51.77
N ASP A 731 32.75 -23.74 -51.99
CA ASP A 731 33.67 -22.88 -51.21
C ASP A 731 33.69 -21.41 -51.71
N GLY A 732 34.18 -20.41 -50.96
CA GLY A 732 34.78 -20.42 -49.62
C GLY A 732 35.36 -19.06 -49.19
N ILE A 733 36.25 -19.07 -48.18
CA ILE A 733 37.12 -17.96 -47.70
C ILE A 733 36.44 -16.76 -46.96
N ARG A 734 36.44 -16.87 -45.62
CA ARG A 734 36.84 -15.92 -44.55
C ARG A 734 36.94 -14.38 -44.81
N PRO A 735 36.86 -13.54 -43.74
CA PRO A 735 36.06 -13.66 -42.50
C PRO A 735 35.47 -12.32 -41.98
N ASN A 736 34.46 -12.36 -41.09
CA ASN A 736 34.39 -11.39 -39.98
C ASN A 736 33.51 -11.85 -38.79
N ARG A 737 33.61 -11.16 -37.65
CA ARG A 737 32.88 -11.41 -36.39
C ARG A 737 31.39 -11.04 -36.48
N HIS A 738 30.49 -11.80 -35.86
CA HIS A 738 29.70 -11.39 -34.66
C HIS A 738 28.64 -12.42 -34.24
N LEU A 739 28.41 -12.48 -32.91
CA LEU A 739 27.30 -13.05 -32.11
C LEU A 739 26.84 -14.52 -32.30
N SER A 740 26.47 -15.13 -31.16
CA SER A 740 25.98 -16.51 -31.06
C SER A 740 24.45 -16.58 -31.03
N ASN A 741 23.85 -17.09 -32.10
CA ASN A 741 22.53 -17.74 -32.06
C ASN A 741 22.47 -19.03 -32.92
N LYS A 742 23.59 -19.40 -33.55
CA LYS A 742 23.66 -20.48 -34.54
C LYS A 742 23.67 -21.88 -33.94
N LEU A 743 24.18 -22.02 -32.71
CA LEU A 743 24.31 -23.32 -32.03
C LEU A 743 22.95 -23.90 -31.63
N LEU A 744 22.06 -23.06 -31.08
CA LEU A 744 20.69 -23.46 -30.71
C LEU A 744 19.89 -23.93 -31.93
N PHE A 745 20.05 -23.23 -33.06
CA PHE A 745 19.42 -23.62 -34.33
C PHE A 745 19.95 -24.97 -34.84
N GLN A 746 21.26 -25.22 -34.79
CA GLN A 746 21.82 -26.51 -35.19
C GLN A 746 21.41 -27.67 -34.25
N GLN A 747 21.31 -27.43 -32.94
CA GLN A 747 20.84 -28.44 -31.99
C GLN A 747 19.37 -28.80 -32.20
N LEU A 748 18.50 -27.81 -32.44
CA LEU A 748 17.10 -28.05 -32.83
C LEU A 748 16.99 -28.81 -34.16
N GLN A 749 17.84 -28.49 -35.14
CA GLN A 749 17.82 -29.09 -36.46
C GLN A 749 18.41 -30.52 -36.51
N SER A 750 19.26 -30.90 -35.55
CA SER A 750 19.80 -32.27 -35.46
C SER A 750 18.80 -33.33 -34.96
N HIS A 751 17.70 -32.92 -34.32
CA HIS A 751 16.85 -33.83 -33.54
C HIS A 751 15.51 -34.20 -34.22
N PHE A 752 15.26 -33.68 -35.43
CA PHE A 752 13.96 -33.77 -36.14
C PHE A 752 14.11 -34.01 -37.66
N ASN A 753 15.12 -34.79 -38.08
CA ASN A 753 15.26 -35.22 -39.48
C ASN A 753 14.37 -36.44 -39.82
N ASP A 754 13.05 -36.22 -39.76
CA ASP A 754 12.05 -36.98 -40.51
C ASP A 754 11.06 -35.97 -41.14
N GLN A 755 10.48 -36.29 -42.30
CA GLN A 755 9.89 -35.29 -43.20
C GLN A 755 8.58 -34.65 -42.70
N HIS A 756 8.69 -33.66 -41.81
CA HIS A 756 7.56 -32.86 -41.32
C HIS A 756 7.83 -31.35 -41.44
N GLU A 757 6.89 -30.64 -42.07
CA GLU A 757 6.90 -29.17 -42.13
C GLU A 757 6.58 -28.58 -40.75
N LEU A 758 7.39 -27.63 -40.27
CA LEU A 758 7.13 -26.97 -39.00
C LEU A 758 6.14 -25.82 -39.20
N HIS A 759 4.90 -26.03 -38.77
CA HIS A 759 3.86 -24.99 -38.73
C HIS A 759 3.84 -24.26 -37.38
N VAL A 760 4.04 -22.94 -37.40
CA VAL A 760 3.77 -22.03 -36.28
C VAL A 760 2.68 -21.03 -36.65
N TYR A 761 2.07 -20.39 -35.66
CA TYR A 761 0.83 -19.63 -35.84
C TYR A 761 0.84 -18.32 -35.05
N ALA A 762 -0.03 -17.39 -35.44
CA ALA A 762 -0.35 -16.17 -34.69
C ALA A 762 -1.77 -15.68 -34.97
N LEU A 763 -2.27 -14.78 -34.13
CA LEU A 763 -3.43 -13.94 -34.43
C LEU A 763 -2.95 -12.60 -35.01
N LEU A 764 -3.72 -12.07 -35.96
CA LEU A 764 -3.57 -10.74 -36.57
C LEU A 764 -4.95 -10.10 -36.75
N SER A 765 -5.03 -8.79 -36.95
CA SER A 765 -6.20 -8.18 -37.59
C SER A 765 -6.15 -8.37 -39.11
N LYS A 766 -7.30 -8.25 -39.79
CA LYS A 766 -7.38 -8.37 -41.25
C LYS A 766 -6.62 -7.24 -41.97
N GLN A 767 -6.50 -6.05 -41.38
CA GLN A 767 -5.58 -5.03 -41.86
C GLN A 767 -4.12 -5.49 -41.76
N GLN A 768 -3.68 -5.96 -40.59
CA GLN A 768 -2.29 -6.43 -40.39
C GLN A 768 -1.90 -7.56 -41.35
N ALA A 769 -2.83 -8.50 -41.61
CA ALA A 769 -2.67 -9.56 -42.60
C ALA A 769 -2.50 -9.05 -44.04
N LEU A 770 -3.17 -7.96 -44.40
CA LEU A 770 -3.03 -7.30 -45.70
C LEU A 770 -1.73 -6.48 -45.79
N GLU A 771 -1.36 -5.74 -44.74
CA GLU A 771 -0.07 -5.03 -44.67
C GLU A 771 1.11 -5.99 -44.84
N LEU A 772 1.08 -7.15 -44.15
CA LEU A 772 2.12 -8.18 -44.22
C LEU A 772 2.34 -8.73 -45.65
N ARG A 773 1.27 -8.81 -46.46
CA ARG A 773 1.35 -9.27 -47.85
C ARG A 773 2.15 -8.30 -48.73
N GLU A 774 1.94 -6.99 -48.54
CA GLU A 774 2.58 -5.94 -49.32
C GLU A 774 4.06 -5.70 -48.95
N VAL A 775 4.55 -6.31 -47.86
CA VAL A 775 5.97 -6.32 -47.49
C VAL A 775 6.80 -6.95 -48.60
N ARG A 776 7.78 -6.19 -49.11
CA ARG A 776 8.75 -6.60 -50.13
C ARG A 776 10.06 -7.05 -49.46
N GLY A 777 10.85 -7.82 -50.20
CA GLY A 777 12.11 -8.41 -49.69
C GLY A 777 11.99 -9.86 -49.19
N GLY A 778 10.89 -10.54 -49.51
CA GLY A 778 10.70 -11.96 -49.23
C GLY A 778 10.40 -12.26 -47.76
N ASP A 779 10.49 -13.54 -47.41
CA ASP A 779 9.89 -14.05 -46.17
C ASP A 779 10.66 -13.67 -44.91
N GLN A 780 11.98 -13.46 -45.01
CA GLN A 780 12.77 -12.90 -43.91
C GLN A 780 12.28 -11.50 -43.52
N MET A 781 12.04 -10.62 -44.50
CA MET A 781 11.50 -9.27 -44.23
C MET A 781 10.08 -9.31 -43.64
N ARG A 782 9.28 -10.34 -43.97
CA ARG A 782 7.95 -10.56 -43.37
C ARG A 782 8.03 -11.08 -41.94
N LEU A 783 8.96 -11.97 -41.63
CA LEU A 783 9.24 -12.42 -40.25
C LEU A 783 9.68 -11.23 -39.38
N ASN A 784 10.65 -10.43 -39.84
CA ASN A 784 11.06 -9.20 -39.18
C ASN A 784 9.89 -8.21 -39.00
N PHE A 785 9.05 -8.02 -40.03
CA PHE A 785 7.87 -7.15 -39.92
C PHE A 785 6.87 -7.62 -38.84
N LEU A 786 6.65 -8.95 -38.71
CA LEU A 786 5.83 -9.50 -37.64
C LEU A 786 6.42 -9.24 -36.26
N SER A 787 7.70 -9.57 -36.04
CA SER A 787 8.33 -9.50 -34.72
C SER A 787 8.68 -8.07 -34.29
N GLU A 788 9.23 -7.26 -35.19
CA GLU A 788 9.80 -5.93 -34.88
C GLU A 788 8.78 -4.80 -35.07
N LYS A 789 7.92 -4.86 -36.10
CA LYS A 789 6.94 -3.79 -36.39
C LYS A 789 5.56 -4.06 -35.79
N LEU A 790 5.10 -5.31 -35.75
CA LEU A 790 3.80 -5.68 -35.17
C LEU A 790 3.89 -6.26 -33.74
N GLY A 791 5.10 -6.59 -33.24
CA GLY A 791 5.29 -7.18 -31.91
C GLY A 791 4.74 -8.61 -31.76
N VAL A 792 4.42 -9.28 -32.88
CA VAL A 792 3.69 -10.55 -32.91
C VAL A 792 4.63 -11.72 -32.67
N LYS A 793 4.34 -12.50 -31.62
CA LYS A 793 5.05 -13.75 -31.31
C LYS A 793 4.42 -14.92 -32.06
N LEU A 794 5.21 -15.62 -32.87
CA LEU A 794 4.81 -16.88 -33.48
C LEU A 794 4.85 -18.00 -32.42
N VAL A 795 3.79 -18.81 -32.35
CA VAL A 795 3.63 -19.89 -31.36
C VAL A 795 3.22 -21.21 -32.02
N GLY A 796 3.59 -22.34 -31.42
CA GLY A 796 3.01 -23.64 -31.79
C GLY A 796 1.50 -23.68 -31.45
N ARG A 797 0.74 -24.57 -32.11
CA ARG A 797 -0.75 -24.63 -32.01
C ARG A 797 -1.32 -24.56 -30.58
N LYS A 798 -0.65 -25.15 -29.58
CA LYS A 798 -1.07 -25.14 -28.17
C LYS A 798 -0.99 -23.74 -27.53
N GLY A 799 -0.07 -22.88 -27.99
CA GLY A 799 0.13 -21.52 -27.48
C GLY A 799 -0.88 -20.48 -27.97
N LEU A 800 -1.80 -20.85 -28.87
CA LEU A 800 -2.85 -19.96 -29.38
C LEU A 800 -4.00 -19.70 -28.38
N GLY A 801 -4.11 -20.53 -27.33
CA GLY A 801 -5.13 -20.38 -26.28
C GLY A 801 -6.58 -20.67 -26.72
N PRO A 802 -7.54 -20.61 -25.78
CA PRO A 802 -8.93 -21.02 -26.02
C PRO A 802 -9.73 -20.01 -26.88
N LEU A 803 -9.31 -18.74 -26.95
CA LEU A 803 -9.94 -17.73 -27.80
C LEU A 803 -9.92 -18.15 -29.28
N VAL A 804 -8.81 -18.77 -29.71
CA VAL A 804 -8.65 -19.22 -31.10
C VAL A 804 -9.53 -20.42 -31.43
N ASP A 805 -9.87 -21.28 -30.48
CA ASP A 805 -10.80 -22.40 -30.72
C ASP A 805 -12.22 -21.89 -31.09
N SER A 806 -12.65 -20.76 -30.51
CA SER A 806 -13.89 -20.07 -30.89
C SER A 806 -13.82 -19.49 -32.32
N ILE A 807 -12.69 -18.86 -32.67
CA ILE A 807 -12.45 -18.34 -34.03
C ILE A 807 -12.45 -19.49 -35.06
N ILE A 808 -11.79 -20.62 -34.75
CA ILE A 808 -11.78 -21.83 -35.58
C ILE A 808 -13.20 -22.38 -35.78
N ALA A 809 -14.01 -22.44 -34.73
CA ALA A 809 -15.40 -22.85 -34.82
C ALA A 809 -16.22 -21.92 -35.74
N SER A 810 -16.05 -20.61 -35.62
CA SER A 810 -16.69 -19.61 -36.50
C SER A 810 -16.29 -19.79 -37.96
N ILE A 811 -14.99 -19.93 -38.26
CA ILE A 811 -14.49 -20.11 -39.64
C ILE A 811 -15.02 -21.42 -40.25
N LYS A 812 -15.02 -22.52 -39.48
CA LYS A 812 -15.59 -23.80 -39.93
C LYS A 812 -17.09 -23.68 -40.22
N ALA A 813 -17.83 -22.98 -39.36
CA ALA A 813 -19.27 -22.77 -39.52
C ALA A 813 -19.63 -21.86 -40.70
N GLU A 814 -18.82 -20.84 -41.03
CA GLU A 814 -19.02 -20.01 -42.23
C GLU A 814 -18.70 -20.80 -43.51
N ARG A 815 -17.53 -21.46 -43.56
CA ARG A 815 -17.08 -22.21 -44.74
C ARG A 815 -18.00 -23.41 -45.04
N GLY A 816 -18.48 -24.11 -44.00
CA GLY A 816 -19.42 -25.22 -44.13
C GLY A 816 -20.79 -24.87 -44.74
N ARG A 817 -21.14 -23.57 -44.86
CA ARG A 817 -22.37 -23.13 -45.56
C ARG A 817 -22.23 -23.07 -47.08
N ARG A 818 -21.03 -23.32 -47.63
CA ARG A 818 -20.77 -23.29 -49.08
C ARG A 818 -20.95 -24.69 -49.68
N LYS A 819 -22.00 -24.92 -50.47
CA LYS A 819 -22.08 -26.10 -51.37
C LYS A 819 -21.09 -25.94 -52.54
N PRO A 820 -20.46 -27.03 -53.04
CA PRO A 820 -19.55 -26.95 -54.17
C PRO A 820 -20.34 -26.67 -55.47
N GLY A 821 -20.04 -25.56 -56.16
CA GLY A 821 -20.91 -25.14 -57.26
C GLY A 821 -20.54 -23.90 -58.08
N SER A 822 -19.27 -23.66 -58.40
CA SER A 822 -18.84 -23.16 -59.73
C SER A 822 -17.31 -23.10 -59.83
N ARG A 823 -16.74 -23.19 -61.04
CA ARG A 823 -15.29 -23.18 -61.31
C ARG A 823 -14.80 -21.83 -61.83
N CYS A 824 -13.55 -21.53 -61.47
CA CYS A 824 -12.53 -20.81 -62.25
C CYS A 824 -12.98 -19.79 -63.32
N LEU A 825 -12.65 -18.51 -63.11
CA LEU A 825 -12.40 -17.56 -64.19
C LEU A 825 -11.02 -16.91 -64.02
N THR A 826 -10.03 -17.45 -64.72
CA THR A 826 -8.76 -16.75 -64.97
C THR A 826 -8.99 -15.63 -65.98
N LEU A 827 -8.71 -14.38 -65.61
CA LEU A 827 -8.54 -13.28 -66.57
C LEU A 827 -7.16 -12.64 -66.43
N LYS A 828 -6.51 -12.41 -67.56
CA LYS A 828 -5.28 -11.62 -67.68
C LYS A 828 -5.61 -10.13 -67.84
N SER A 829 -4.63 -9.29 -67.48
CA SER A 829 -4.30 -7.97 -68.06
C SER A 829 -5.40 -7.22 -68.84
N GLY A 830 -5.90 -6.12 -68.26
CA GLY A 830 -6.77 -5.15 -68.94
C GLY A 830 -6.78 -3.82 -68.19
N VAL A 831 -6.77 -2.70 -68.92
CA VAL A 831 -6.64 -1.33 -68.37
C VAL A 831 -7.91 -0.51 -68.65
N MET A 832 -8.11 0.53 -67.81
CA MET A 832 -8.87 1.78 -68.06
C MET A 832 -10.30 1.98 -67.49
N LYS A 833 -10.36 2.91 -66.52
CA LYS A 833 -11.25 4.09 -66.41
C LYS A 833 -12.78 3.98 -66.62
N SER A 834 -13.50 3.93 -65.49
CA SER A 834 -14.48 4.93 -65.03
C SER A 834 -15.56 5.54 -65.97
N LYS A 835 -16.84 5.29 -65.66
CA LYS A 835 -17.93 6.25 -65.33
C LYS A 835 -19.22 5.43 -65.02
N ALA A 836 -19.97 5.69 -63.93
CA ALA A 836 -21.00 6.74 -63.74
C ALA A 836 -22.25 6.54 -64.66
N THR A 837 -23.51 6.81 -64.26
CA THR A 837 -23.97 7.82 -63.28
C THR A 837 -25.39 7.55 -62.73
N THR A 838 -25.63 7.88 -61.45
CA THR A 838 -26.90 8.30 -60.76
C THR A 838 -28.31 7.99 -61.30
N LEU A 839 -29.22 7.67 -60.35
CA LEU A 839 -30.26 8.62 -59.87
C LEU A 839 -30.34 8.50 -58.31
N ARG A 840 -30.48 9.51 -57.43
CA ARG A 840 -31.12 10.86 -57.40
C ARG A 840 -32.67 10.82 -57.25
N GLN A 841 -33.34 11.67 -56.46
CA GLN A 841 -32.91 12.94 -55.82
C GLN A 841 -33.85 13.50 -54.70
N LYS A 842 -33.36 14.53 -53.96
CA LYS A 842 -34.11 15.67 -53.33
C LYS A 842 -34.96 15.35 -52.06
N ILE A 843 -35.32 16.31 -51.19
CA ILE A 843 -35.22 17.81 -51.17
C ILE A 843 -34.95 18.25 -49.67
N VAL A 844 -33.97 19.11 -49.31
CA VAL A 844 -33.97 20.61 -49.22
C VAL A 844 -34.78 21.17 -48.02
N ARG A 845 -34.39 22.20 -47.20
CA ARG A 845 -33.29 23.22 -47.09
C ARG A 845 -33.00 23.46 -45.57
N LYS A 846 -31.89 24.02 -45.02
CA LYS A 846 -31.05 25.24 -45.30
C LYS A 846 -31.75 26.59 -44.97
N ALA A 847 -31.12 27.66 -44.45
CA ALA A 847 -29.73 27.94 -44.00
C ALA A 847 -29.62 29.25 -43.17
N LYS A 848 -28.45 29.51 -42.55
CA LYS A 848 -27.66 30.78 -42.37
C LYS A 848 -26.62 30.60 -41.24
N ILE A 849 -25.36 31.11 -41.20
CA ILE A 849 -24.49 31.97 -42.06
C ILE A 849 -24.95 33.45 -42.19
N VAL A 850 -24.22 34.52 -41.86
CA VAL A 850 -22.78 34.90 -41.68
C VAL A 850 -22.66 35.63 -40.30
N GLY A 851 -21.54 35.89 -39.60
CA GLY A 851 -20.05 35.76 -39.72
C GLY A 851 -19.40 36.85 -38.84
N GLY A 852 -18.09 37.16 -38.83
CA GLY A 852 -16.92 36.60 -39.51
C GLY A 852 -15.67 37.51 -39.37
N GLY A 853 -14.45 36.96 -39.52
CA GLY A 853 -13.16 37.69 -39.48
C GLY A 853 -12.51 37.76 -38.08
N ASN A 854 -11.19 38.02 -37.97
CA ASN A 854 -10.17 38.10 -39.02
C ASN A 854 -8.74 37.97 -38.45
N ARG A 855 -7.76 37.57 -39.29
CA ARG A 855 -6.27 37.62 -39.08
C ARG A 855 -5.69 36.75 -37.93
N THR A 856 -4.71 35.84 -38.07
CA THR A 856 -3.55 35.64 -38.99
C THR A 856 -2.47 36.72 -38.90
N THR A 857 -1.15 36.48 -38.86
CA THR A 857 -0.30 35.25 -38.79
C THR A 857 1.16 35.69 -38.66
N SER A 858 2.03 34.79 -38.15
CA SER A 858 3.47 34.68 -38.48
C SER A 858 4.36 35.93 -38.20
N SER A 859 5.69 35.96 -38.40
CA SER A 859 6.68 35.01 -38.96
C SER A 859 8.03 35.18 -38.22
N THR A 860 9.13 34.42 -38.41
CA THR A 860 9.62 33.55 -39.51
C THR A 860 10.55 32.48 -38.88
N ALA A 861 10.45 31.18 -39.22
CA ALA A 861 11.28 30.47 -40.21
C ALA A 861 12.62 29.91 -39.65
N GLU A 862 13.21 28.81 -40.12
CA GLU A 862 12.82 27.86 -41.19
C GLU A 862 13.43 26.45 -41.02
N SER A 863 12.99 25.49 -41.85
CA SER A 863 13.73 24.35 -42.46
C SER A 863 15.05 23.88 -41.78
N SER A 864 15.26 22.59 -41.47
CA SER A 864 14.97 21.44 -42.36
C SER A 864 15.37 20.05 -41.77
N ARG A 865 14.84 18.99 -42.39
CA ARG A 865 15.42 17.62 -42.56
C ARG A 865 15.66 16.64 -41.38
N ILE A 866 14.89 15.54 -41.45
CA ILE A 866 15.35 14.11 -41.51
C ILE A 866 15.75 13.37 -40.21
N LYS A 867 14.90 12.40 -39.82
CA LYS A 867 15.16 11.05 -39.22
C LYS A 867 15.96 10.92 -37.89
N ALA A 868 15.72 9.92 -37.02
CA ALA A 868 14.63 8.94 -36.88
C ALA A 868 14.73 8.20 -35.50
N VAL A 869 13.73 7.38 -35.20
CA VAL A 869 13.73 6.09 -34.43
C VAL A 869 15.11 5.58 -33.95
N GLY A 870 15.28 5.04 -32.74
CA GLY A 870 14.31 4.65 -31.70
C GLY A 870 14.76 3.40 -30.93
N ASN A 871 14.11 3.10 -29.80
CA ASN A 871 14.56 2.17 -28.74
C ASN A 871 14.70 0.66 -29.07
N SER A 872 15.38 -0.03 -28.15
CA SER A 872 15.22 -1.45 -27.70
C SER A 872 15.68 -2.58 -28.65
N SER A 873 16.58 -3.52 -28.27
CA SER A 873 16.53 -4.63 -27.26
C SER A 873 15.93 -5.94 -27.85
N THR A 874 16.27 -7.19 -27.46
CA THR A 874 16.95 -7.78 -26.28
C THR A 874 17.55 -9.19 -26.60
N SER A 875 18.05 -9.95 -25.59
CA SER A 875 18.34 -11.42 -25.49
C SER A 875 19.79 -11.93 -25.74
N ILE A 876 20.56 -12.54 -24.80
CA ILE A 876 20.57 -13.89 -24.10
C ILE A 876 20.48 -15.13 -25.01
N PRO A 877 20.94 -16.38 -24.62
CA PRO A 877 21.58 -16.90 -23.38
C PRO A 877 23.00 -17.51 -23.68
N PRO A 878 23.47 -18.77 -23.41
CA PRO A 878 23.25 -19.79 -22.34
C PRO A 878 24.50 -20.59 -21.78
N THR A 879 24.37 -21.22 -20.59
CA THR A 879 24.95 -22.57 -20.16
C THR A 879 26.49 -22.79 -19.99
N ASN A 880 27.06 -23.80 -19.27
CA ASN A 880 26.56 -24.95 -18.48
C ASN A 880 27.61 -25.58 -17.48
N VAL A 881 27.21 -26.68 -16.79
CA VAL A 881 28.01 -27.79 -16.17
C VAL A 881 28.31 -27.74 -14.64
N THR A 882 28.32 -28.93 -14.05
CA THR A 882 28.42 -29.35 -12.62
C THR A 882 29.79 -29.91 -12.22
N LEU A 883 30.13 -29.99 -10.92
CA LEU A 883 30.43 -31.26 -10.21
C LEU A 883 30.76 -31.10 -8.70
N GLU A 884 30.78 -32.26 -8.03
CA GLU A 884 30.78 -32.60 -6.59
C GLU A 884 31.92 -32.06 -5.70
N SER A 885 31.67 -31.94 -4.38
CA SER A 885 32.27 -32.81 -3.32
C SER A 885 32.19 -32.21 -1.89
N LYS A 886 32.56 -33.03 -0.88
CA LYS A 886 32.44 -32.90 0.59
C LYS A 886 33.56 -33.78 1.21
N PRO A 887 33.80 -33.89 2.55
CA PRO A 887 33.31 -33.14 3.72
C PRO A 887 34.47 -32.81 4.75
N VAL A 888 34.15 -32.70 6.06
CA VAL A 888 35.03 -32.94 7.26
C VAL A 888 36.08 -31.85 7.63
N CYS A 889 36.41 -31.58 8.92
CA CYS A 889 35.67 -31.55 10.21
C CYS A 889 36.57 -31.01 11.36
N THR A 890 36.00 -30.41 12.43
CA THR A 890 36.56 -30.34 13.83
C THR A 890 37.93 -29.60 14.05
N ILE A 891 38.43 -29.22 15.24
CA ILE A 891 37.98 -29.25 16.67
C ILE A 891 38.68 -28.13 17.51
N GLU A 892 38.03 -27.65 18.59
CA GLU A 892 38.60 -27.04 19.84
C GLU A 892 39.64 -25.88 19.76
N SER A 893 40.25 -25.42 20.88
CA SER A 893 39.69 -24.75 22.08
C SER A 893 40.87 -24.14 22.90
N ILE A 894 40.67 -23.73 24.17
CA ILE A 894 41.69 -23.20 25.12
C ILE A 894 42.25 -21.81 24.73
N ALA A 895 42.66 -20.90 25.60
CA ALA A 895 42.17 -20.30 26.87
C ALA A 895 43.32 -19.41 27.42
N SER A 896 42.96 -18.49 28.33
CA SER A 896 43.74 -17.66 29.27
C SER A 896 45.02 -18.34 29.87
N PRO A 897 46.00 -17.61 30.50
CA PRO A 897 45.71 -16.49 31.41
C PRO A 897 46.76 -15.37 31.75
N SER A 898 46.24 -14.33 32.40
CA SER A 898 46.77 -13.47 33.49
C SER A 898 48.27 -13.28 33.79
N LEU A 899 48.66 -12.02 34.08
CA LEU A 899 49.09 -11.43 35.39
C LEU A 899 49.47 -9.94 35.12
N ASN A 900 49.10 -8.87 35.84
CA ASN A 900 48.78 -8.50 37.25
C ASN A 900 49.96 -7.77 37.96
N ILE A 901 49.67 -6.99 39.03
CA ILE A 901 50.51 -5.97 39.75
C ILE A 901 50.47 -4.57 39.07
N GLY A 902 50.32 -3.43 39.77
CA GLY A 902 49.87 -3.20 41.16
C GLY A 902 50.47 -1.97 41.89
N VAL A 903 49.68 -1.35 42.78
CA VAL A 903 50.09 -0.58 44.01
C VAL A 903 50.49 0.93 43.89
N ASN A 904 49.48 1.78 44.08
CA ASN A 904 49.33 2.88 45.09
C ASN A 904 50.13 4.22 45.19
N ASP A 905 49.33 5.24 45.60
CA ASP A 905 49.51 6.26 46.67
C ASP A 905 50.16 7.67 46.49
N ASN A 906 49.26 8.67 46.34
CA ASN A 906 48.92 9.75 47.32
C ASN A 906 49.72 11.07 47.50
N THR A 907 48.97 12.15 47.83
CA THR A 907 49.37 13.52 48.29
C THR A 907 50.16 14.43 47.30
N GLY A 908 50.18 15.78 47.38
CA GLY A 908 49.36 16.74 48.15
C GLY A 908 49.80 18.23 48.08
N SER A 909 48.86 19.16 47.82
CA SER A 909 48.78 20.62 48.20
C SER A 909 49.90 21.68 47.93
N ASN A 910 49.47 22.79 47.27
CA ASN A 910 49.67 24.24 47.59
C ASN A 910 50.95 25.10 47.22
N SER A 911 50.72 26.05 46.29
CA SER A 911 50.94 27.54 46.34
C SER A 911 52.34 28.23 46.44
N LEU A 912 52.64 29.24 45.56
CA LEU A 912 52.76 30.71 45.87
C LEU A 912 53.38 31.61 44.73
N GLY A 913 53.08 32.93 44.77
CA GLY A 913 53.69 34.05 43.97
C GLY A 913 52.80 34.62 42.83
N SER A 914 52.27 35.86 42.79
CA SER A 914 52.78 37.25 42.94
C SER A 914 53.65 37.75 41.77
N SER A 915 53.49 38.94 41.14
CA SER A 915 52.49 40.07 41.11
C SER A 915 52.74 40.86 39.78
N TYR A 916 52.10 41.95 39.29
CA TYR A 916 51.30 43.13 39.71
C TYR A 916 50.29 43.49 38.56
N ILE A 917 49.17 44.26 38.67
CA ILE A 917 48.93 45.73 38.89
C ILE A 917 49.69 46.61 37.85
N TYR A 918 49.14 47.61 37.12
CA TYR A 918 47.91 48.48 37.20
C TYR A 918 47.28 48.70 35.77
N LEU A 919 46.44 49.68 35.33
CA LEU A 919 45.79 50.94 35.80
C LEU A 919 44.49 51.24 34.95
N LEU A 920 43.79 52.38 35.16
CA LEU A 920 42.59 52.95 34.45
C LEU A 920 42.68 54.53 34.45
N PRO A 921 41.66 55.44 34.28
CA PRO A 921 40.20 55.33 33.94
C PRO A 921 39.51 56.47 33.09
N ASN A 922 38.23 56.26 32.72
CA ASN A 922 37.06 57.20 32.68
C ASN A 922 36.80 58.37 31.67
N ALA A 923 35.47 58.56 31.44
CA ALA A 923 34.67 59.77 31.06
C ALA A 923 34.73 60.34 29.62
N GLY A 924 33.66 60.96 29.06
CA GLY A 924 32.24 61.07 29.46
C GLY A 924 31.47 62.28 28.83
N ILE A 925 30.11 62.25 28.83
CA ILE A 925 29.16 63.37 28.48
C ILE A 925 29.12 63.75 26.96
N GLY A 926 28.03 64.22 26.31
CA GLY A 926 26.59 64.37 26.63
C GLY A 926 25.88 65.34 25.63
N ASP A 927 24.52 65.39 25.64
CA ASP A 927 23.63 66.37 24.94
C ASP A 927 23.67 66.45 23.37
N LYS A 928 22.73 67.07 22.61
CA LYS A 928 21.23 67.20 22.64
C LYS A 928 20.73 67.82 21.30
N PHE A 929 19.39 68.01 21.16
CA PHE A 929 18.64 68.69 20.05
C PHE A 929 18.60 67.95 18.68
N GLU A 930 17.72 68.26 17.70
CA GLU A 930 16.26 68.57 17.63
C GLU A 930 15.97 69.27 16.27
N SER A 931 14.96 68.79 15.49
CA SER A 931 14.36 69.47 14.31
C SER A 931 15.31 69.70 13.08
N ASP A 932 14.87 69.99 11.84
CA ASP A 932 13.52 69.95 11.22
C ASP A 932 13.57 69.81 9.67
N ILE A 933 12.39 69.60 9.05
CA ILE A 933 11.92 70.00 7.68
C ILE A 933 12.91 70.05 6.47
N GLY A 934 12.53 69.44 5.33
CA GLY A 934 13.17 69.76 4.03
C GLY A 934 12.63 69.05 2.76
N ASN A 935 11.53 69.53 2.17
CA ASN A 935 11.03 69.07 0.86
C ASN A 935 11.81 69.66 -0.33
N SER A 936 12.01 68.90 -1.41
CA SER A 936 11.65 69.30 -2.80
C SER A 936 11.95 68.20 -3.85
N THR A 937 11.25 68.24 -4.99
CA THR A 937 11.23 67.18 -6.03
C THR A 937 11.50 67.80 -7.45
N PRO A 938 11.27 67.14 -8.62
CA PRO A 938 12.11 67.32 -9.82
C PRO A 938 11.61 68.36 -10.84
N PRO A 939 12.33 68.53 -11.97
CA PRO A 939 11.77 68.22 -13.32
C PRO A 939 12.68 67.25 -14.13
N ILE A 940 12.22 66.35 -15.05
CA ILE A 940 11.45 66.51 -16.32
C ILE A 940 12.35 67.19 -17.40
N LEU A 941 12.56 66.70 -18.65
CA LEU A 941 11.64 66.09 -19.67
C LEU A 941 12.35 65.00 -20.56
N ASP A 942 11.83 64.70 -21.76
CA ASP A 942 11.91 63.44 -22.52
C ASP A 942 12.59 63.54 -23.94
N ALA A 943 12.78 62.37 -24.59
CA ALA A 943 12.99 62.07 -26.02
C ALA A 943 14.39 62.21 -26.69
N GLY A 944 14.81 61.17 -27.47
CA GLY A 944 15.94 61.30 -28.43
C GLY A 944 16.66 60.02 -28.97
N GLU A 945 16.04 59.29 -29.91
CA GLU A 945 16.63 58.44 -30.98
C GLU A 945 17.97 57.62 -30.87
N LYS A 946 17.83 56.29 -31.05
CA LYS A 946 18.51 55.39 -32.05
C LYS A 946 19.99 54.94 -31.98
N THR A 947 20.18 53.79 -32.65
CA THR A 947 21.40 53.23 -33.31
C THR A 947 22.52 52.61 -32.47
N GLY A 948 22.32 51.32 -32.19
CA GLY A 948 23.28 50.36 -31.60
C GLY A 948 24.55 49.99 -32.38
N SER A 949 25.29 49.03 -31.83
CA SER A 949 26.30 48.21 -32.54
C SER A 949 26.59 46.89 -31.80
N ASN A 950 25.93 45.82 -32.26
CA ASN A 950 26.50 44.52 -32.67
C ASN A 950 27.84 43.97 -32.08
N ILE A 951 27.82 42.64 -31.87
CA ILE A 951 28.91 41.65 -32.09
C ILE A 951 30.06 41.60 -31.05
N ASN A 952 30.08 40.54 -30.22
CA ASN A 952 30.78 39.28 -30.59
C ASN A 952 30.36 38.07 -29.73
N GLY A 953 30.70 36.85 -30.16
CA GLY A 953 30.24 35.58 -29.56
C GLY A 953 31.36 34.64 -29.02
N PRO A 954 31.00 33.46 -28.48
CA PRO A 954 31.91 32.49 -27.85
C PRO A 954 32.41 31.39 -28.81
N ILE A 955 33.34 30.52 -28.38
CA ILE A 955 33.58 29.16 -28.94
C ILE A 955 34.46 28.26 -28.03
N TYR A 956 34.30 26.93 -28.13
CA TYR A 956 35.06 25.85 -27.45
C TYR A 956 36.34 25.43 -28.21
N PRO A 957 37.21 24.57 -27.64
CA PRO A 957 37.45 23.26 -28.29
C PRO A 957 37.64 22.06 -27.31
N GLN A 958 38.01 20.88 -27.83
CA GLN A 958 38.01 19.56 -27.16
C GLN A 958 39.42 18.93 -27.01
N SER A 959 39.51 17.89 -26.16
CA SER A 959 40.42 16.71 -26.27
C SER A 959 41.94 16.96 -26.01
N THR A 960 42.83 15.98 -25.79
CA THR A 960 42.83 14.49 -25.90
C THR A 960 43.71 13.84 -24.79
N TYR A 961 43.57 12.51 -24.60
CA TYR A 961 44.57 11.51 -24.13
C TYR A 961 45.86 11.94 -23.39
N ASP A 962 46.20 11.22 -22.31
CA ASP A 962 47.23 10.16 -22.43
C ASP A 962 47.10 9.05 -21.36
N ASP A 963 47.81 7.94 -21.55
CA ASP A 963 47.75 6.70 -20.76
C ASP A 963 49.14 6.33 -20.19
N SER A 964 49.24 5.74 -19.00
CA SER A 964 50.44 4.97 -18.60
C SER A 964 50.31 4.21 -17.27
N THR A 965 50.80 2.97 -17.30
CA THR A 965 50.90 2.05 -16.16
C THR A 965 52.19 2.27 -15.35
N ASN A 966 52.16 1.99 -14.04
CA ASN A 966 53.10 1.03 -13.47
C ASN A 966 52.71 0.44 -12.11
N THR A 967 53.11 -0.81 -11.90
CA THR A 967 53.08 -1.53 -10.62
C THR A 967 54.28 -1.16 -9.74
N TYR A 968 54.13 -1.26 -8.42
CA TYR A 968 55.16 -1.87 -7.56
C TYR A 968 54.55 -2.32 -6.22
N ALA A 969 55.23 -3.25 -5.56
CA ALA A 969 54.82 -3.92 -4.31
C ALA A 969 55.59 -3.34 -3.08
N PRO A 970 55.40 -3.85 -1.84
CA PRO A 970 55.64 -3.08 -0.61
C PRO A 970 57.08 -3.15 -0.08
N PRO A 971 57.42 -2.33 0.93
CA PRO A 971 58.34 -2.69 2.00
C PRO A 971 57.59 -3.18 3.25
N SER A 972 58.26 -3.99 4.06
CA SER A 972 57.75 -4.53 5.33
C SER A 972 58.67 -4.16 6.50
N SER A 973 58.20 -4.41 7.72
CA SER A 973 58.95 -4.40 8.99
C SER A 973 59.40 -3.05 9.57
N GLY A 974 59.28 -2.94 10.91
CA GLY A 974 59.62 -1.76 11.70
C GLY A 974 58.94 -1.82 13.08
N ASN A 975 59.64 -2.34 14.10
CA ASN A 975 59.17 -2.32 15.50
C ASN A 975 59.12 -0.86 16.01
N SER A 976 58.42 -0.46 17.09
CA SER A 976 58.31 -1.14 18.39
C SER A 976 57.38 -0.40 19.37
N ALA A 977 56.86 -1.13 20.37
CA ALA A 977 56.48 -0.70 21.73
C ALA A 977 55.20 0.16 21.95
N SER A 978 54.61 -0.09 23.14
CA SER A 978 53.44 0.54 23.79
C SER A 978 52.17 0.71 22.94
#